data_AF-A0A7W9W5J4-F1
#
_entry.id   AF-A0A7W9W5J4-F1
#
_cell.length_a   1.000
_cell.length_b   1.000
_cell.length_c   1.000
_cell.angle_alpha   90.00
_cell.angle_beta   90.00
_cell.angle_gamma   90.00
#
_symmetry.space_group_name_H-M   'P 1'
#
loop_
_entity.id
_entity.type
_entity.pdbx_description
1 polymer ?
#
loop_
_entity_poly.entity_id
_entity_poly.type
_entity_poly.pdbx_seq_one_letter_code
_entity_poly.pdbx_strand_id
1 'polypeptide(L)'
;MLRSLPIGYFLLATPALAQAAAPAPPLQPPTTLAEALKTTYWNAEQRGPLLAVAPERVSPRRTKGQFPTPPRPTTNGYNALDVCDYFNQQPFRVGGLTVIAPKTMRLFTRPSLAPELAVPLSREEAWMELLASLSSAQWKQLGGTNGLGLSDLGEKQKGYFLALLPVQMHLSPTYNGEATNTPPAQPRDLTGTQLQSVRVRLARQLSLNYLIEGKANQYVSFGDGGSKDQRYQLTASYNTDDGEESVDPLSARLYPKVPNKLKPSDMDFANARLDARIALGELKTLDELLQRIGAATRLTFKADYRVRRLSVSVRGESARAGDLLQALCLGVCGAFRRIETPQGTTFLLTEDREGLTTRQAAYDLWIQKVYELRQKQQEERTKKMQANGATIPTDNPDGLSPETLKKVGEIFRPLSPGEEPGIAAAELPASYQKQLAEAGKMEFTLGDENGGSTPGRIRTDRVSLRSESKLLWVLPGVGSFPNQELSLGWSLDMALHKNELTLPSPKLAPDAPLFAPCWKDRGLVLTPNSPEQAREAVTLAKQAGFNTLWVCVPLETARAKPLLEAALAAGKTAGVTVRAQLALWAMASEPVPLDKNPLGEPYASLGNLFPLAPTPATLATLTTLVRSLTALPGLEAISILGSFPSYARDNYQATHENLGYLPENRTAFLAQTDSDIFDVPTRRYSAYPVRLGHFSNLDQQFILLPSGSYGPDPAYHDMSKDWQEFRQKQYKSFLFALDPAVRTLTCPCYSNLGYQGFLGLWTLPTSKGLPGFDGNGDPEAFLLAQARRQSRVALRQFTLWPTAKREDFVAWLQRAATSDTKAKQGADGIVVDLSLQPLTEASGFLAALSSNKATPVR
;
A
#
# COMPACT_ATOMS: atom_id res chain seq x y z
N MET A 1 -89.07 -62.70 43.27
CA MET A 1 -89.92 -62.21 44.38
C MET A 1 -89.52 -60.78 44.72
N LEU A 2 -90.51 -59.97 45.07
CA LEU A 2 -90.52 -58.53 45.32
C LEU A 2 -89.62 -58.02 46.47
N ARG A 3 -89.16 -56.75 46.32
CA ARG A 3 -88.98 -55.64 47.31
C ARG A 3 -87.97 -55.88 48.47
N SER A 4 -87.15 -54.94 49.00
CA SER A 4 -87.20 -53.47 49.17
C SER A 4 -85.83 -52.89 49.64
N LEU A 5 -85.53 -51.61 49.30
CA LEU A 5 -84.66 -50.50 49.85
C LEU A 5 -83.65 -50.73 51.02
N PRO A 6 -82.65 -49.82 51.28
CA PRO A 6 -82.20 -48.60 50.56
C PRO A 6 -80.67 -48.58 50.22
N ILE A 7 -80.25 -47.75 49.25
CA ILE A 7 -78.83 -47.59 48.83
C ILE A 7 -78.35 -46.17 49.16
N GLY A 8 -77.24 -46.09 49.90
CA GLY A 8 -76.56 -44.86 50.29
C GLY A 8 -75.67 -44.28 49.19
N TYR A 9 -75.55 -42.96 49.19
CA TYR A 9 -74.65 -42.19 48.33
C TYR A 9 -73.19 -42.36 48.78
N PHE A 10 -72.34 -42.88 47.89
CA PHE A 10 -70.88 -42.77 47.98
C PHE A 10 -70.38 -41.75 46.93
N LEU A 11 -69.72 -40.70 47.40
CA LEU A 11 -68.94 -39.75 46.60
C LEU A 11 -67.68 -40.45 46.08
N LEU A 12 -67.54 -40.61 44.77
CA LEU A 12 -66.30 -41.02 44.12
C LEU A 12 -65.45 -39.77 43.83
N ALA A 13 -64.33 -39.63 44.54
CA ALA A 13 -63.28 -38.68 44.20
C ALA A 13 -62.44 -39.23 43.04
N THR A 14 -62.45 -38.54 41.91
CA THR A 14 -61.51 -38.77 40.80
C THR A 14 -60.14 -38.19 41.14
N PRO A 15 -59.03 -38.95 41.06
CA PRO A 15 -57.70 -38.39 41.21
C PRO A 15 -57.38 -37.53 39.97
N ALA A 16 -57.24 -36.21 40.18
CA ALA A 16 -56.63 -35.34 39.20
C ALA A 16 -55.16 -35.76 39.07
N LEU A 17 -54.84 -36.49 38.00
CA LEU A 17 -53.46 -36.70 37.55
C LEU A 17 -52.86 -35.32 37.27
N ALA A 18 -52.06 -34.83 38.22
CA ALA A 18 -51.15 -33.72 37.98
C ALA A 18 -50.19 -34.17 36.88
N GLN A 19 -50.50 -33.79 35.64
CA GLN A 19 -49.61 -33.96 34.50
C GLN A 19 -48.42 -33.05 34.77
N ALA A 20 -47.36 -33.63 35.37
CA ALA A 20 -46.10 -32.95 35.58
C ALA A 20 -45.66 -32.41 34.22
N ALA A 21 -45.74 -31.09 34.05
CA ALA A 21 -45.33 -30.43 32.82
C ALA A 21 -43.92 -30.89 32.52
N ALA A 22 -43.73 -31.52 31.35
CA ALA A 22 -42.41 -31.94 30.92
C ALA A 22 -41.46 -30.73 31.02
N PRO A 23 -40.26 -30.88 31.61
CA PRO A 23 -39.33 -29.78 31.74
C PRO A 23 -39.09 -29.18 30.35
N ALA A 24 -39.27 -27.87 30.22
CA ALA A 24 -39.03 -27.17 28.98
C ALA A 24 -37.63 -27.54 28.45
N PRO A 25 -37.47 -27.80 27.14
CA PRO A 25 -36.17 -28.13 26.57
C PRO A 25 -35.14 -27.05 26.95
N PRO A 26 -33.90 -27.44 27.29
CA PRO A 26 -32.88 -26.47 27.67
C PRO A 26 -32.70 -25.44 26.55
N LEU A 27 -32.79 -24.16 26.90
CA LEU A 27 -32.55 -23.05 25.99
C LEU A 27 -31.16 -23.21 25.37
N GLN A 28 -31.10 -23.24 24.03
CA GLN A 28 -29.83 -23.24 23.33
C GLN A 28 -29.06 -21.94 23.66
N PRO A 29 -27.73 -22.00 23.87
CA PRO A 29 -26.92 -20.82 24.05
C PRO A 29 -27.08 -19.85 22.87
N PRO A 30 -27.32 -18.56 23.10
CA PRO A 30 -27.41 -17.60 22.01
C PRO A 30 -26.07 -17.50 21.29
N THR A 31 -26.12 -17.49 19.96
CA THR A 31 -24.93 -17.37 19.11
C THR A 31 -24.62 -15.91 18.78
N THR A 32 -25.61 -15.04 18.88
CA THR A 32 -25.49 -13.59 18.67
C THR A 32 -26.13 -12.78 19.80
N LEU A 33 -25.68 -11.54 19.98
CA LEU A 33 -26.31 -10.62 20.93
C LEU A 33 -27.78 -10.37 20.57
N ALA A 34 -28.14 -10.32 19.29
CA ALA A 34 -29.53 -10.15 18.85
C ALA A 34 -30.45 -11.28 19.34
N GLU A 35 -29.98 -12.53 19.29
CA GLU A 35 -30.73 -13.68 19.82
C GLU A 35 -30.91 -13.59 21.34
N ALA A 36 -29.84 -13.21 22.05
CA ALA A 36 -29.91 -13.02 23.49
C ALA A 36 -30.92 -11.91 23.85
N LEU A 37 -30.87 -10.75 23.19
CA LEU A 37 -31.76 -9.61 23.47
C LEU A 37 -33.26 -9.88 23.19
N LYS A 38 -33.59 -10.88 22.34
CA LYS A 38 -34.98 -11.33 22.17
C LYS A 38 -35.54 -11.98 23.43
N THR A 39 -34.69 -12.64 24.21
CA THR A 39 -35.05 -13.43 25.39
C THR A 39 -34.58 -12.79 26.70
N THR A 40 -33.87 -11.66 26.65
CA THR A 40 -33.50 -10.86 27.82
C THR A 40 -34.72 -10.11 28.38
N TYR A 41 -34.97 -10.25 29.69
CA TYR A 41 -35.96 -9.42 30.38
C TYR A 41 -35.43 -8.00 30.57
N TRP A 42 -36.17 -7.01 30.07
CA TRP A 42 -35.84 -5.60 30.23
C TRP A 42 -37.09 -4.77 30.57
N ASN A 43 -37.18 -4.29 31.81
CA ASN A 43 -38.22 -3.36 32.23
C ASN A 43 -37.81 -1.91 31.88
N ALA A 44 -38.32 -1.41 30.76
CA ALA A 44 -37.99 -0.08 30.26
C ALA A 44 -38.56 1.07 31.11
N GLU A 45 -39.60 0.83 31.91
CA GLU A 45 -40.16 1.85 32.81
C GLU A 45 -39.22 2.12 33.98
N GLN A 46 -38.64 1.07 34.55
CA GLN A 46 -37.73 1.19 35.69
C GLN A 46 -36.29 1.52 35.27
N ARG A 47 -35.85 0.97 34.14
CA ARG A 47 -34.46 1.06 33.69
C ARG A 47 -34.27 2.00 32.51
N GLY A 48 -35.33 2.65 32.04
CA GLY A 48 -35.30 3.43 30.82
C GLY A 48 -35.15 2.55 29.57
N PRO A 49 -35.20 3.16 28.37
CA PRO A 49 -35.08 2.39 27.14
C PRO A 49 -33.72 1.68 27.02
N LEU A 50 -33.67 0.61 26.24
CA LEU A 50 -32.46 -0.12 25.87
C LEU A 50 -32.17 0.09 24.39
N LEU A 51 -30.91 0.31 24.04
CA LEU A 51 -30.43 0.40 22.65
C LEU A 51 -29.23 -0.55 22.46
N ALA A 52 -29.17 -1.23 21.31
CA ALA A 52 -27.98 -1.92 20.83
C ALA A 52 -27.84 -1.70 19.32
N VAL A 53 -26.61 -1.52 18.83
CA VAL A 53 -26.32 -1.33 17.40
C VAL A 53 -25.63 -2.57 16.86
N ALA A 54 -26.09 -3.04 15.69
CA ALA A 54 -25.65 -4.27 15.02
C ALA A 54 -25.57 -5.52 15.93
N PRO A 55 -26.55 -5.79 16.81
CA PRO A 55 -26.45 -6.91 17.75
C PRO A 55 -26.38 -8.29 17.06
N GLU A 56 -26.79 -8.41 15.80
CA GLU A 56 -26.65 -9.62 14.98
C GLU A 56 -25.19 -9.93 14.60
N ARG A 57 -24.30 -8.93 14.65
CA ARG A 57 -22.88 -9.08 14.31
C ARG A 57 -21.99 -9.36 15.51
N VAL A 58 -22.55 -9.37 16.72
CA VAL A 58 -21.79 -9.57 17.95
C VAL A 58 -21.87 -11.04 18.37
N SER A 59 -20.74 -11.74 18.29
CA SER A 59 -20.59 -13.15 18.69
C SER A 59 -19.72 -13.29 19.95
N PRO A 60 -19.83 -14.40 20.71
CA PRO A 60 -19.02 -14.61 21.90
C PRO A 60 -17.54 -14.79 21.53
N ARG A 61 -16.64 -14.05 22.18
CA ARG A 61 -15.21 -14.07 21.85
C ARG A 61 -14.55 -15.33 22.42
N ARG A 62 -13.91 -16.13 21.57
CA ARG A 62 -13.10 -17.27 22.02
C ARG A 62 -11.85 -16.79 22.77
N THR A 63 -11.56 -17.42 23.90
CA THR A 63 -10.31 -17.22 24.66
C THR A 63 -9.53 -18.52 24.60
N LYS A 64 -8.31 -18.50 24.05
CA LYS A 64 -7.48 -19.70 23.83
C LYS A 64 -8.23 -20.82 23.07
N GLY A 65 -8.99 -20.44 22.04
CA GLY A 65 -9.78 -21.38 21.22
C GLY A 65 -11.11 -21.86 21.83
N GLN A 66 -11.42 -21.54 23.09
CA GLN A 66 -12.65 -21.97 23.77
C GLN A 66 -13.68 -20.83 23.86
N PHE A 67 -14.96 -21.15 23.67
CA PHE A 67 -16.04 -20.18 23.92
C PHE A 67 -16.22 -19.93 25.44
N PRO A 68 -16.62 -18.72 25.85
CA PRO A 68 -16.97 -18.45 27.24
C PRO A 68 -18.17 -19.32 27.66
N THR A 69 -18.32 -19.57 28.96
CA THR A 69 -19.49 -20.30 29.47
C THR A 69 -20.76 -19.47 29.23
N PRO A 70 -21.81 -20.03 28.58
CA PRO A 70 -23.05 -19.30 28.35
C PRO A 70 -23.73 -18.88 29.66
N PRO A 71 -24.40 -17.71 29.69
CA PRO A 71 -25.15 -17.28 30.86
C PRO A 71 -26.31 -18.25 31.14
N ARG A 72 -26.64 -18.49 32.41
CA ARG A 72 -27.80 -19.32 32.77
C ARG A 72 -29.09 -18.50 32.64
N PRO A 73 -30.11 -18.97 31.89
CA PRO A 73 -31.38 -18.27 31.83
C PRO A 73 -32.09 -18.32 33.18
N THR A 74 -32.78 -17.24 33.54
CA THR A 74 -33.72 -17.18 34.69
C THR A 74 -35.13 -17.54 34.23
N THR A 75 -36.10 -17.58 35.16
CA THR A 75 -37.53 -17.75 34.81
C THR A 75 -38.05 -16.69 33.87
N ASN A 76 -37.43 -15.51 33.84
CA ASN A 76 -37.79 -14.40 32.97
C ASN A 76 -36.88 -14.28 31.74
N GLY A 77 -36.04 -15.29 31.47
CA GLY A 77 -35.02 -15.26 30.40
C GLY A 77 -33.65 -14.79 30.89
N TYR A 78 -32.79 -14.33 29.98
CA TYR A 78 -31.40 -14.00 30.34
C TYR A 78 -31.31 -12.67 31.12
N ASN A 79 -30.36 -12.60 32.07
CA ASN A 79 -29.98 -11.35 32.71
C ASN A 79 -29.14 -10.52 31.72
N ALA A 80 -29.50 -9.24 31.54
CA ALA A 80 -28.81 -8.34 30.61
C ALA A 80 -27.31 -8.17 30.92
N LEU A 81 -26.89 -8.18 32.19
CA LEU A 81 -25.49 -8.04 32.58
C LEU A 81 -24.67 -9.27 32.17
N ASP A 82 -25.19 -10.47 32.45
CA ASP A 82 -24.53 -11.72 32.10
C ASP A 82 -24.42 -11.89 30.57
N VAL A 83 -25.45 -11.45 29.83
CA VAL A 83 -25.42 -11.39 28.37
C VAL A 83 -24.32 -10.45 27.87
N CYS A 84 -24.21 -9.24 28.45
CA CYS A 84 -23.17 -8.30 28.07
C CYS A 84 -21.77 -8.90 28.26
N ASP A 85 -21.50 -9.53 29.40
CA ASP A 85 -20.20 -10.15 29.68
C ASP A 85 -19.86 -11.28 28.70
N TYR A 86 -20.84 -12.14 28.40
CA TYR A 86 -20.69 -13.25 27.44
C TYR A 86 -20.31 -12.77 26.03
N PHE A 87 -20.85 -11.63 25.59
CA PHE A 87 -20.58 -11.01 24.27
C PHE A 87 -19.47 -9.96 24.28
N ASN A 88 -18.70 -9.84 25.38
CA ASN A 88 -17.67 -8.81 25.57
C ASN A 88 -18.19 -7.37 25.35
N GLN A 89 -19.43 -7.13 25.77
CA GLN A 89 -20.12 -5.84 25.77
C GLN A 89 -20.25 -5.30 27.19
N GLN A 90 -20.64 -4.03 27.32
CA GLN A 90 -20.96 -3.40 28.60
C GLN A 90 -22.19 -2.51 28.44
N PRO A 91 -23.08 -2.47 29.45
CA PRO A 91 -24.13 -1.46 29.48
C PRO A 91 -23.56 -0.11 29.89
N PHE A 92 -23.87 0.93 29.11
CA PHE A 92 -23.58 2.32 29.43
C PHE A 92 -24.88 3.07 29.70
N ARG A 93 -24.86 3.94 30.71
CA ARG A 93 -25.96 4.85 31.03
C ARG A 93 -25.72 6.19 30.35
N VAL A 94 -26.69 6.64 29.56
CA VAL A 94 -26.67 7.92 28.86
C VAL A 94 -27.98 8.64 29.15
N GLY A 95 -27.97 9.55 30.11
CA GLY A 95 -29.21 10.16 30.62
C GLY A 95 -30.18 9.08 31.09
N GLY A 96 -31.39 9.08 30.52
CA GLY A 96 -32.42 8.07 30.81
C GLY A 96 -32.30 6.76 30.02
N LEU A 97 -31.35 6.65 29.10
CA LEU A 97 -31.18 5.52 28.18
C LEU A 97 -30.07 4.56 28.67
N THR A 98 -30.25 3.26 28.41
CA THR A 98 -29.16 2.27 28.50
C THR A 98 -28.76 1.84 27.10
N VAL A 99 -27.46 1.84 26.80
CA VAL A 99 -26.91 1.29 25.56
C VAL A 99 -25.99 0.11 25.85
N ILE A 100 -26.14 -0.98 25.11
CA ILE A 100 -25.19 -2.09 25.11
C ILE A 100 -24.17 -1.83 23.99
N ALA A 101 -22.91 -1.63 24.38
CA ALA A 101 -21.84 -1.27 23.48
C ALA A 101 -20.53 -2.02 23.85
N PRO A 102 -19.50 -2.02 22.99
CA PRO A 102 -18.25 -2.72 23.29
C PRO A 102 -17.59 -2.22 24.58
N LYS A 103 -16.97 -3.12 25.36
CA LYS A 103 -16.22 -2.75 26.58
C LYS A 103 -15.03 -1.83 26.29
N THR A 104 -14.43 -2.01 25.13
CA THR A 104 -13.23 -1.29 24.69
C THR A 104 -13.43 -0.77 23.29
N MET A 105 -12.81 0.37 22.99
CA MET A 105 -12.70 0.91 21.63
C MET A 105 -11.23 1.02 21.23
N ARG A 106 -11.00 1.19 19.93
CA ARG A 106 -9.70 1.59 19.40
C ARG A 106 -9.71 3.10 19.16
N LEU A 107 -8.69 3.78 19.68
CA LEU A 107 -8.47 5.19 19.36
C LEU A 107 -7.45 5.30 18.23
N PHE A 108 -7.74 6.13 17.26
CA PHE A 108 -6.75 6.57 16.29
C PHE A 108 -6.04 7.78 16.91
N THR A 109 -4.88 7.58 17.50
CA THR A 109 -4.13 8.71 18.05
C THR A 109 -3.36 9.40 16.93
N ARG A 110 -3.54 10.72 16.81
CA ARG A 110 -2.70 11.53 15.91
C ARG A 110 -1.27 11.49 16.47
N PRO A 111 -0.28 11.01 15.71
CA PRO A 111 1.09 11.02 16.19
C PRO A 111 1.55 12.47 16.38
N SER A 112 2.42 12.70 17.37
CA SER A 112 3.07 14.00 17.52
C SER A 112 3.88 14.30 16.27
N LEU A 113 3.75 15.51 15.71
CA LEU A 113 4.48 15.91 14.50
C LEU A 113 6.01 15.89 14.68
N ALA A 114 6.48 15.98 15.92
CA ALA A 114 7.84 15.63 16.30
C ALA A 114 7.87 14.11 16.56
N PRO A 115 8.35 13.27 15.63
CA PRO A 115 8.64 11.88 15.93
C PRO A 115 9.69 11.82 17.02
N GLU A 116 9.27 11.56 18.24
CA GLU A 116 10.19 11.09 19.25
C GLU A 116 10.62 9.69 18.85
N LEU A 117 11.91 9.51 18.59
CA LEU A 117 12.52 8.18 18.42
C LEU A 117 12.52 7.37 19.73
N ALA A 118 11.69 7.74 20.72
CA ALA A 118 11.43 7.01 21.97
C ALA A 118 10.71 5.65 21.73
N VAL A 119 10.78 5.14 20.51
CA VAL A 119 10.49 3.76 20.17
C VAL A 119 11.73 2.97 20.60
N PRO A 120 11.58 1.84 21.32
CA PRO A 120 12.70 0.94 21.56
C PRO A 120 13.41 0.67 20.23
N LEU A 121 14.74 0.79 20.19
CA LEU A 121 15.51 0.51 18.99
C LEU A 121 15.11 -0.89 18.49
N SER A 122 14.82 -1.01 17.20
CA SER A 122 14.71 -2.35 16.61
C SER A 122 16.02 -3.11 16.83
N ARG A 123 15.99 -4.44 16.75
CA ARG A 123 17.24 -5.24 16.87
C ARG A 123 18.29 -4.80 15.85
N GLU A 124 17.87 -4.45 14.63
CA GLU A 124 18.76 -3.89 13.60
C GLU A 124 19.32 -2.52 14.02
N GLU A 125 18.50 -1.62 14.56
CA GLU A 125 18.97 -0.32 15.04
C GLU A 125 19.91 -0.45 16.24
N ALA A 126 19.60 -1.33 17.20
CA ALA A 126 20.47 -1.64 18.33
C ALA A 126 21.81 -2.23 17.85
N TRP A 127 21.79 -3.06 16.82
CA TRP A 127 23.00 -3.60 16.20
C TRP A 127 23.85 -2.50 15.57
N MET A 128 23.23 -1.62 14.77
CA MET A 128 23.92 -0.51 14.14
C MET A 128 24.50 0.49 15.17
N GLU A 129 23.78 0.76 16.26
CA GLU A 129 24.30 1.58 17.37
C GLU A 129 25.45 0.89 18.11
N LEU A 130 25.35 -0.43 18.33
CA LEU A 130 26.45 -1.21 18.90
C LEU A 130 27.68 -1.06 18.02
N LEU A 131 27.59 -1.38 16.72
CA LEU A 131 28.69 -1.26 15.76
C LEU A 131 29.31 0.14 15.71
N ALA A 132 28.48 1.19 15.60
CA ALA A 132 28.93 2.57 15.55
C ALA A 132 29.63 3.03 16.83
N SER A 133 29.41 2.34 17.95
CA SER A 133 30.01 2.65 19.23
C SER A 133 31.26 1.83 19.57
N LEU A 134 31.60 0.79 18.78
CA LEU A 134 32.76 -0.06 19.05
C LEU A 134 34.07 0.69 18.80
N SER A 135 35.03 0.49 19.70
CA SER A 135 36.45 0.87 19.49
C SER A 135 37.12 -0.04 18.45
N SER A 136 38.27 0.37 17.91
CA SER A 136 39.02 -0.43 16.94
C SER A 136 39.44 -1.81 17.49
N ALA A 137 39.75 -1.91 18.79
CA ALA A 137 40.06 -3.18 19.43
C ALA A 137 38.82 -4.11 19.50
N GLN A 138 37.66 -3.56 19.84
CA GLN A 138 36.39 -4.30 19.86
C GLN A 138 35.96 -4.72 18.45
N TRP A 139 36.20 -3.88 17.42
CA TRP A 139 35.98 -4.25 16.02
C TRP A 139 36.82 -5.45 15.59
N LYS A 140 38.12 -5.44 15.94
CA LYS A 140 39.00 -6.60 15.70
C LYS A 140 38.50 -7.85 16.42
N GLN A 141 38.03 -7.70 17.66
CA GLN A 141 37.48 -8.82 18.43
C GLN A 141 36.15 -9.33 17.87
N LEU A 142 35.30 -8.45 17.35
CA LEU A 142 34.03 -8.79 16.72
C LEU A 142 34.24 -9.67 15.48
N GLY A 143 35.32 -9.45 14.72
CA GLY A 143 35.70 -10.31 13.60
C GLY A 143 36.34 -11.65 14.00
N GLY A 144 37.07 -11.64 15.11
CA GLY A 144 37.81 -12.79 15.59
C GLY A 144 36.94 -13.98 15.98
N THR A 145 37.57 -15.14 16.08
CA THR A 145 36.91 -16.43 16.37
C THR A 145 36.14 -16.46 17.68
N ASN A 146 36.60 -15.70 18.68
CA ASN A 146 35.94 -15.63 19.99
C ASN A 146 34.71 -14.72 20.01
N GLY A 147 34.58 -13.78 19.07
CA GLY A 147 33.54 -12.77 19.07
C GLY A 147 33.57 -11.83 20.29
N LEU A 148 32.56 -10.96 20.33
CA LEU A 148 32.37 -9.90 21.31
C LEU A 148 31.24 -10.30 22.28
N GLY A 149 31.53 -10.36 23.59
CA GLY A 149 30.57 -10.68 24.64
C GLY A 149 30.23 -9.51 25.55
N LEU A 150 29.27 -9.68 26.45
CA LEU A 150 28.82 -8.63 27.38
C LEU A 150 29.94 -8.08 28.28
N SER A 151 30.92 -8.92 28.63
CA SER A 151 32.11 -8.54 29.43
C SER A 151 33.05 -7.58 28.69
N ASP A 152 32.96 -7.54 27.36
CA ASP A 152 33.90 -6.83 26.50
C ASP A 152 33.38 -5.42 26.13
N LEU A 153 32.23 -5.04 26.71
CA LEU A 153 31.46 -3.86 26.37
C LEU A 153 31.37 -2.87 27.53
N GLY A 154 31.39 -1.57 27.22
CA GLY A 154 31.07 -0.50 28.17
C GLY A 154 29.57 -0.45 28.51
N GLU A 155 29.19 0.27 29.57
CA GLU A 155 27.80 0.30 30.08
C GLU A 155 26.74 0.62 29.02
N LYS A 156 26.98 1.61 28.17
CA LYS A 156 26.06 1.96 27.08
C LYS A 156 25.96 0.87 26.01
N GLN A 157 27.09 0.25 25.66
CA GLN A 157 27.16 -0.83 24.67
C GLN A 157 26.45 -2.11 25.16
N LYS A 158 26.51 -2.40 26.47
CA LYS A 158 25.79 -3.53 27.08
C LYS A 158 24.29 -3.44 26.85
N GLY A 159 23.70 -2.24 26.96
CA GLY A 159 22.28 -2.02 26.66
C GLY A 159 21.91 -2.39 25.21
N TYR A 160 22.73 -1.99 24.24
CA TYR A 160 22.52 -2.35 22.83
C TYR A 160 22.69 -3.85 22.60
N PHE A 161 23.71 -4.47 23.19
CA PHE A 161 23.96 -5.91 23.07
C PHE A 161 22.81 -6.74 23.65
N LEU A 162 22.31 -6.38 24.84
CA LEU A 162 21.18 -7.08 25.46
C LEU A 162 19.90 -6.96 24.62
N ALA A 163 19.70 -5.85 23.92
CA ALA A 163 18.58 -5.69 22.99
C ALA A 163 18.68 -6.58 21.75
N LEU A 164 19.87 -7.13 21.42
CA LEU A 164 20.05 -8.10 20.34
C LEU A 164 19.68 -9.53 20.75
N LEU A 165 19.81 -9.85 22.04
CA LEU A 165 19.59 -11.20 22.52
C LEU A 165 18.10 -11.54 22.43
N PRO A 166 17.75 -12.74 21.92
CA PRO A 166 16.40 -13.27 22.02
C PRO A 166 16.01 -13.49 23.49
N VAL A 167 14.70 -13.59 23.72
CA VAL A 167 14.14 -13.91 25.04
C VAL A 167 14.51 -15.34 25.44
N GLN A 168 14.56 -16.25 24.47
CA GLN A 168 14.93 -17.64 24.67
C GLN A 168 15.78 -18.15 23.50
N MET A 169 16.75 -19.02 23.79
CA MET A 169 17.50 -19.75 22.78
C MET A 169 17.41 -21.24 23.08
N HIS A 170 17.08 -22.02 22.06
CA HIS A 170 17.01 -23.47 22.08
C HIS A 170 18.20 -24.04 21.34
N LEU A 171 18.95 -24.92 22.00
CA LEU A 171 20.01 -25.69 21.39
C LEU A 171 19.46 -27.07 21.05
N SER A 172 19.35 -27.37 19.76
CA SER A 172 18.90 -28.66 19.23
C SER A 172 20.08 -29.37 18.57
N PRO A 173 20.29 -30.68 18.72
CA PRO A 173 21.29 -31.38 17.92
C PRO A 173 20.89 -31.38 16.44
N THR A 174 21.86 -31.16 15.56
CA THR A 174 21.66 -31.28 14.11
C THR A 174 21.69 -32.75 13.71
N TYR A 175 20.70 -33.16 12.91
CA TYR A 175 20.69 -34.49 12.32
C TYR A 175 21.42 -34.44 10.99
N ASN A 176 22.67 -34.91 10.95
CA ASN A 176 23.53 -34.85 9.77
C ASN A 176 23.18 -35.88 8.67
N GLY A 177 21.94 -36.39 8.64
CA GLY A 177 21.45 -37.32 7.61
C GLY A 177 22.01 -38.74 7.70
N GLU A 178 23.12 -38.95 8.42
CA GLU A 178 23.57 -40.30 8.79
C GLU A 178 22.63 -40.85 9.83
N ALA A 179 21.87 -41.90 9.46
CA ALA A 179 21.01 -42.66 10.34
C ALA A 179 21.81 -43.37 11.42
N THR A 180 22.28 -42.61 12.41
CA THR A 180 22.81 -43.16 13.64
C THR A 180 21.62 -43.60 14.49
N ASN A 181 21.63 -44.85 14.95
CA ASN A 181 20.57 -45.42 15.81
C ASN A 181 20.51 -44.79 17.22
N THR A 182 21.20 -43.66 17.43
CA THR A 182 21.23 -42.95 18.70
C THR A 182 20.12 -41.90 18.69
N PRO A 183 19.14 -41.94 19.62
CA PRO A 183 18.10 -40.93 19.67
C PRO A 183 18.75 -39.53 19.82
N PRO A 184 18.31 -38.53 19.04
CA PRO A 184 18.86 -37.20 19.15
C PRO A 184 18.72 -36.70 20.59
N ALA A 185 19.75 -36.04 21.10
CA ALA A 185 19.66 -35.34 22.37
C ALA A 185 18.42 -34.42 22.35
N GLN A 186 17.65 -34.41 23.45
CA GLN A 186 16.48 -33.54 23.55
C GLN A 186 16.91 -32.07 23.38
N PRO A 187 16.16 -31.25 22.62
CA PRO A 187 16.36 -29.81 22.61
C PRO A 187 16.39 -29.29 24.04
N ARG A 188 17.28 -28.33 24.32
CA ARG A 188 17.35 -27.70 25.64
C ARG A 188 17.44 -26.19 25.53
N ASP A 189 16.88 -25.52 26.51
CA ASP A 189 16.95 -24.07 26.62
C ASP A 189 18.28 -23.64 27.21
N LEU A 190 18.80 -22.51 26.74
CA LEU A 190 19.92 -21.86 27.42
C LEU A 190 19.44 -21.25 28.74
N THR A 191 20.13 -21.57 29.82
CA THR A 191 19.92 -20.92 31.13
C THR A 191 20.28 -19.42 31.06
N GLY A 192 19.77 -18.62 32.01
CA GLY A 192 20.08 -17.18 32.07
C GLY A 192 21.60 -16.88 32.09
N THR A 193 22.39 -17.69 32.80
CA THR A 193 23.85 -17.56 32.82
C THR A 193 24.50 -17.93 31.47
N GLN A 194 23.96 -18.94 30.78
CA GLN A 194 24.43 -19.30 29.44
C GLN A 194 24.07 -18.22 28.40
N LEU A 195 22.88 -17.62 28.48
CA LEU A 195 22.49 -16.49 27.66
C LEU A 195 23.43 -15.29 27.86
N GLN A 196 23.85 -15.01 29.09
CA GLN A 196 24.84 -13.95 29.37
C GLN A 196 26.25 -14.26 28.82
N SER A 197 26.56 -15.54 28.58
CA SER A 197 27.83 -15.97 27.98
C SER A 197 27.83 -15.95 26.45
N VAL A 198 26.67 -15.72 25.82
CA VAL A 198 26.54 -15.56 24.37
C VAL A 198 27.41 -14.40 23.92
N ARG A 199 28.12 -14.62 22.81
CA ARG A 199 28.93 -13.61 22.13
C ARG A 199 28.39 -13.40 20.71
N VAL A 200 28.66 -12.24 20.12
CA VAL A 200 28.36 -11.95 18.71
C VAL A 200 29.64 -11.89 17.91
N ARG A 201 29.62 -12.44 16.71
CA ARG A 201 30.74 -12.39 15.77
C ARG A 201 30.24 -11.93 14.41
N LEU A 202 30.97 -11.01 13.79
CA LEU A 202 30.76 -10.64 12.40
C LEU A 202 31.71 -11.49 11.55
N ALA A 203 31.17 -12.33 10.68
CA ALA A 203 31.98 -13.17 9.79
C ALA A 203 31.55 -12.96 8.34
N ARG A 204 32.51 -13.07 7.42
CA ARG A 204 32.22 -13.13 5.99
C ARG A 204 31.80 -14.56 5.66
N GLN A 205 30.58 -14.75 5.16
CA GLN A 205 30.12 -16.02 4.66
C GLN A 205 30.08 -15.99 3.13
N LEU A 206 30.57 -17.04 2.51
CA LEU A 206 30.48 -17.23 1.08
C LEU A 206 29.33 -18.19 0.79
N SER A 207 28.40 -17.74 -0.03
CA SER A 207 27.33 -18.55 -0.57
C SER A 207 27.64 -18.87 -2.04
N LEU A 208 27.46 -20.13 -2.40
CA LEU A 208 27.57 -20.59 -3.78
C LEU A 208 26.23 -20.42 -4.48
N ASN A 209 26.22 -19.61 -5.53
CA ASN A 209 25.13 -19.51 -6.49
C ASN A 209 25.49 -20.36 -7.70
N TYR A 210 24.81 -21.48 -7.83
CA TYR A 210 25.05 -22.47 -8.88
C TYR A 210 24.33 -22.02 -10.15
N LEU A 211 25.10 -21.69 -11.19
CA LEU A 211 24.53 -21.21 -12.45
C LEU A 211 23.78 -22.34 -13.16
N ILE A 212 22.69 -21.98 -13.83
CA ILE A 212 21.88 -22.93 -14.59
C ILE A 212 22.38 -23.01 -16.05
N GLU A 213 22.60 -24.22 -16.56
CA GLU A 213 23.03 -24.47 -17.93
C GLU A 213 22.04 -23.88 -18.95
N GLY A 214 22.54 -23.13 -19.93
CA GLY A 214 21.71 -22.50 -20.98
C GLY A 214 20.85 -21.31 -20.53
N LYS A 215 20.97 -20.86 -19.27
CA LYS A 215 20.20 -19.73 -18.74
C LYS A 215 21.14 -18.64 -18.18
N ALA A 216 21.36 -17.59 -18.97
CA ALA A 216 22.16 -16.45 -18.54
C ALA A 216 21.59 -15.83 -17.25
N ASN A 217 22.45 -15.62 -16.25
CA ASN A 217 22.13 -14.98 -14.97
C ASN A 217 21.07 -15.68 -14.09
N GLN A 218 20.68 -16.91 -14.41
CA GLN A 218 19.85 -17.71 -13.51
C GLN A 218 20.74 -18.63 -12.67
N TYR A 219 20.43 -18.70 -11.38
CA TYR A 219 21.15 -19.53 -10.44
C TYR A 219 20.21 -20.17 -9.43
N VAL A 220 20.63 -21.31 -8.90
CA VAL A 220 20.07 -21.93 -7.70
C VAL A 220 21.01 -21.64 -6.55
N SER A 221 20.49 -21.20 -5.43
CA SER A 221 21.26 -21.11 -4.18
C SER A 221 20.79 -22.26 -3.29
N PHE A 222 21.70 -23.17 -2.94
CA PHE A 222 21.42 -24.08 -1.85
C PHE A 222 21.70 -23.29 -0.58
N GLY A 223 20.65 -23.06 0.22
CA GLY A 223 20.75 -22.32 1.47
C GLY A 223 21.96 -22.81 2.23
N ASP A 224 22.79 -21.86 2.68
CA ASP A 224 24.15 -22.14 3.12
C ASP A 224 24.18 -23.42 3.94
N GLY A 225 24.77 -24.47 3.38
CA GLY A 225 24.94 -25.71 4.10
C GLY A 225 25.71 -25.35 5.36
N GLY A 226 25.01 -25.20 6.49
CA GLY A 226 25.63 -24.97 7.78
C GLY A 226 26.78 -25.95 7.87
N SER A 227 27.95 -25.48 8.32
CA SER A 227 29.16 -26.30 8.36
C SER A 227 28.78 -27.73 8.76
N LYS A 228 29.10 -28.71 7.91
CA LYS A 228 28.72 -30.12 8.13
C LYS A 228 29.25 -30.66 9.48
N ASP A 229 30.15 -29.91 10.12
CA ASP A 229 30.72 -30.18 11.44
C ASP A 229 29.93 -29.57 12.61
N GLN A 230 28.85 -28.82 12.35
CA GLN A 230 27.97 -28.35 13.42
C GLN A 230 27.20 -29.55 13.99
N ARG A 231 27.44 -29.86 15.27
CA ARG A 231 26.70 -30.87 16.05
C ARG A 231 25.36 -30.35 16.60
N TYR A 232 25.14 -29.05 16.50
CA TYR A 232 23.96 -28.38 17.03
C TYR A 232 23.44 -27.33 16.06
N GLN A 233 22.16 -27.03 16.18
CA GLN A 233 21.46 -25.88 15.64
C GLN A 233 20.99 -25.03 16.82
N LEU A 234 21.14 -23.71 16.69
CA LEU A 234 20.62 -22.76 17.67
C LEU A 234 19.38 -22.10 17.08
N THR A 235 18.23 -22.35 17.68
CA THR A 235 16.97 -21.68 17.35
C THR A 235 16.74 -20.59 18.38
N ALA A 236 16.67 -19.33 17.92
CA ALA A 236 16.33 -18.21 18.78
C ALA A 236 14.81 -17.99 18.71
N SER A 237 14.14 -17.94 19.86
CA SER A 237 12.75 -17.50 19.96
C SER A 237 12.72 -16.08 20.49
N TYR A 238 12.12 -15.20 19.71
CA TYR A 238 11.83 -13.83 20.11
C TYR A 238 10.37 -13.78 20.59
N ASN A 239 9.99 -12.75 21.34
CA ASN A 239 8.65 -12.58 21.94
C ASN A 239 7.50 -12.41 20.91
N THR A 240 7.61 -13.02 19.73
CA THR A 240 6.65 -12.93 18.63
C THR A 240 5.53 -13.97 18.70
N ASP A 241 5.67 -15.02 19.53
CA ASP A 241 4.95 -16.28 19.32
C ASP A 241 3.73 -16.56 20.21
N ASP A 242 3.36 -15.68 21.14
CA ASP A 242 2.23 -15.95 22.05
C ASP A 242 0.83 -15.61 21.49
N GLY A 243 0.67 -15.59 20.16
CA GLY A 243 -0.64 -15.47 19.50
C GLY A 243 -1.42 -14.16 19.73
N GLU A 244 -0.94 -13.29 20.62
CA GLU A 244 -1.12 -11.86 20.48
C GLU A 244 -0.09 -11.43 19.43
N GLU A 245 -0.58 -11.33 18.19
CA GLU A 245 0.14 -10.76 17.04
C GLU A 245 1.19 -9.77 17.52
N SER A 246 2.43 -9.91 17.08
CA SER A 246 3.50 -8.95 17.33
C SER A 246 3.03 -7.56 16.88
N VAL A 247 2.31 -6.87 17.78
CA VAL A 247 1.85 -5.53 17.53
C VAL A 247 3.14 -4.77 17.66
N ASP A 248 3.73 -4.48 16.50
CA ASP A 248 4.86 -3.59 16.39
C ASP A 248 4.66 -2.46 17.42
N PRO A 249 5.63 -2.17 18.31
CA PRO A 249 5.44 -1.20 19.39
C PRO A 249 4.93 0.15 18.90
N LEU A 250 5.21 0.50 17.63
CA LEU A 250 4.58 1.61 16.93
C LEU A 250 3.07 1.40 16.81
N SER A 251 2.65 0.32 16.15
CA SER A 251 1.25 -0.07 15.95
C SER A 251 0.41 -0.07 17.24
N ALA A 252 0.97 -0.57 18.36
CA ALA A 252 0.27 -0.60 19.64
C ALA A 252 0.06 0.80 20.25
N ARG A 253 0.99 1.72 19.99
CA ARG A 253 0.90 3.13 20.39
C ARG A 253 -0.06 3.94 19.51
N LEU A 254 -0.22 3.54 18.25
CA LEU A 254 -1.04 4.25 17.27
C LEU A 254 -2.52 3.91 17.38
N TYR A 255 -2.81 2.67 17.79
CA TYR A 255 -4.17 2.15 17.93
C TYR A 255 -4.43 1.60 19.32
N PRO A 256 -4.24 2.40 20.38
CA PRO A 256 -4.42 1.90 21.73
C PRO A 256 -5.85 1.42 21.91
N LYS A 257 -5.97 0.17 22.36
CA LYS A 257 -7.23 -0.39 22.83
C LYS A 257 -7.50 0.19 24.23
N VAL A 258 -8.51 1.04 24.33
CA VAL A 258 -8.87 1.74 25.57
C VAL A 258 -10.28 1.37 26.00
N PRO A 259 -10.68 1.59 27.26
CA PRO A 259 -12.08 1.50 27.67
C PRO A 259 -12.97 2.36 26.75
N ASN A 260 -14.12 1.83 26.35
CA ASN A 260 -15.04 2.56 25.49
C ASN A 260 -15.62 3.75 26.25
N LYS A 261 -15.55 4.92 25.63
CA LYS A 261 -16.06 6.19 26.13
C LYS A 261 -16.39 7.08 24.94
N LEU A 262 -17.21 8.11 25.16
CA LEU A 262 -17.51 9.08 24.12
C LEU A 262 -16.21 9.70 23.58
N LYS A 263 -16.01 9.58 22.26
CA LYS A 263 -14.94 10.27 21.55
C LYS A 263 -15.26 11.77 21.46
N PRO A 264 -14.24 12.64 21.31
CA PRO A 264 -14.47 14.04 20.98
C PRO A 264 -15.35 14.17 19.74
N SER A 265 -16.39 14.99 19.82
CA SER A 265 -17.38 15.19 18.76
C SER A 265 -17.66 16.68 18.58
N ASP A 266 -18.05 17.09 17.37
CA ASP A 266 -18.50 18.46 17.09
C ASP A 266 -19.97 18.69 17.50
N MET A 267 -20.69 17.64 17.90
CA MET A 267 -22.05 17.75 18.39
C MET A 267 -22.08 18.22 19.85
N ASP A 268 -22.80 19.30 20.11
CA ASP A 268 -23.20 19.67 21.46
C ASP A 268 -24.45 18.89 21.87
N PHE A 269 -24.27 17.78 22.61
CA PHE A 269 -25.36 16.94 23.08
C PHE A 269 -26.26 17.61 24.13
N ALA A 270 -25.84 18.77 24.67
CA ALA A 270 -26.64 19.60 25.57
C ALA A 270 -27.49 20.65 24.84
N ASN A 271 -27.39 20.74 23.50
CA ASN A 271 -28.17 21.68 22.70
C ASN A 271 -29.68 21.46 22.95
N ALA A 272 -30.41 22.52 23.28
CA ALA A 272 -31.84 22.46 23.60
C ALA A 272 -32.71 21.86 22.47
N ARG A 273 -32.28 21.95 21.21
CA ARG A 273 -32.97 21.28 20.09
C ARG A 273 -32.98 19.76 20.24
N LEU A 274 -32.01 19.19 20.95
CA LEU A 274 -31.86 17.75 21.20
C LEU A 274 -32.64 17.27 22.43
N ASP A 275 -33.43 18.13 23.08
CA ASP A 275 -34.34 17.73 24.15
C ASP A 275 -35.60 17.03 23.64
N ALA A 276 -35.84 17.07 22.32
CA ALA A 276 -36.96 16.39 21.68
C ALA A 276 -37.01 14.90 22.03
N ARG A 277 -38.23 14.41 22.32
CA ARG A 277 -38.49 12.99 22.56
C ARG A 277 -38.72 12.28 21.24
N ILE A 278 -37.96 11.20 21.02
CA ILE A 278 -37.97 10.42 19.80
C ILE A 278 -38.63 9.08 20.10
N ALA A 279 -39.68 8.76 19.35
CA ALA A 279 -40.34 7.47 19.42
C ALA A 279 -39.41 6.36 18.90
N LEU A 280 -39.19 5.34 19.72
CA LEU A 280 -38.34 4.18 19.45
C LEU A 280 -39.14 2.98 18.92
N GLY A 281 -40.24 3.22 18.20
CA GLY A 281 -41.06 2.17 17.58
C GLY A 281 -40.27 1.31 16.57
N GLU A 282 -40.94 0.77 15.55
CA GLU A 282 -40.26 -0.08 14.55
C GLU A 282 -39.12 0.68 13.83
N LEU A 283 -37.90 0.52 14.34
CA LEU A 283 -36.65 1.04 13.82
C LEU A 283 -35.81 -0.16 13.39
N LYS A 284 -35.45 -0.22 12.12
CA LYS A 284 -34.67 -1.33 11.58
C LYS A 284 -33.20 -0.97 11.49
N THR A 285 -32.90 0.28 11.14
CA THR A 285 -31.54 0.72 10.83
C THR A 285 -31.14 1.99 11.57
N LEU A 286 -29.83 2.22 11.64
CA LEU A 286 -29.25 3.41 12.22
C LEU A 286 -29.67 4.67 11.44
N ASP A 287 -29.72 4.60 10.10
CA ASP A 287 -30.11 5.73 9.26
C ASP A 287 -31.57 6.16 9.50
N GLU A 288 -32.51 5.21 9.62
CA GLU A 288 -33.91 5.50 9.96
C GLU A 288 -34.04 6.24 11.29
N LEU A 289 -33.24 5.86 12.30
CA LEU A 289 -33.22 6.53 13.59
C LEU A 289 -32.66 7.96 13.48
N LEU A 290 -31.56 8.15 12.74
CA LEU A 290 -30.98 9.49 12.52
C LEU A 290 -31.93 10.40 11.75
N GLN A 291 -32.63 9.91 10.73
CA GLN A 291 -33.64 10.67 10.00
C GLN A 291 -34.79 11.10 10.91
N ARG A 292 -35.27 10.21 11.78
CA ARG A 292 -36.32 10.52 12.77
C ARG A 292 -35.87 11.57 13.78
N ILE A 293 -34.62 11.48 14.26
CA ILE A 293 -34.00 12.50 15.11
C ILE A 293 -33.91 13.84 14.36
N GLY A 294 -33.46 13.85 13.11
CA GLY A 294 -33.33 15.05 12.30
C GLY A 294 -34.65 15.77 12.08
N ALA A 295 -35.71 15.03 11.76
CA ALA A 295 -37.06 15.58 11.61
C ALA A 295 -37.56 16.26 12.89
N ALA A 296 -37.34 15.64 14.06
CA ALA A 296 -37.80 16.17 15.35
C ALA A 296 -37.00 17.39 15.82
N THR A 297 -35.69 17.42 15.53
CA THR A 297 -34.75 18.43 16.05
C THR A 297 -34.48 19.57 15.06
N ARG A 298 -34.90 19.41 13.79
CA ARG A 298 -34.60 20.31 12.66
C ARG A 298 -33.09 20.48 12.43
N LEU A 299 -32.33 19.41 12.67
CA LEU A 299 -30.91 19.30 12.37
C LEU A 299 -30.72 18.21 11.32
N THR A 300 -29.73 18.37 10.44
CA THR A 300 -29.42 17.38 9.41
C THR A 300 -28.40 16.39 9.95
N PHE A 301 -28.78 15.11 10.02
CA PHE A 301 -27.90 14.02 10.40
C PHE A 301 -27.67 13.09 9.22
N LYS A 302 -26.44 12.59 9.09
CA LYS A 302 -26.10 11.48 8.21
C LYS A 302 -25.28 10.46 9.00
N ALA A 303 -25.27 9.23 8.54
CA ALA A 303 -24.33 8.21 9.00
C ALA A 303 -23.38 7.85 7.87
N ASP A 304 -22.12 7.63 8.23
CA ASP A 304 -21.12 7.06 7.35
C ASP A 304 -21.66 5.76 6.71
N TYR A 305 -21.35 5.56 5.42
CA TYR A 305 -21.81 4.44 4.62
C TYR A 305 -21.61 3.07 5.30
N ARG A 306 -20.54 2.93 6.09
CA ARG A 306 -20.17 1.71 6.84
C ARG A 306 -21.16 1.40 7.97
N VAL A 307 -21.73 2.43 8.58
CA VAL A 307 -22.57 2.29 9.78
C VAL A 307 -24.05 2.55 9.52
N ARG A 308 -24.42 3.25 8.44
CA ARG A 308 -25.81 3.66 8.18
C ARG A 308 -26.80 2.49 8.07
N ARG A 309 -26.34 1.34 7.53
CA ARG A 309 -27.15 0.12 7.36
C ARG A 309 -27.10 -0.84 8.55
N LEU A 310 -26.37 -0.49 9.61
CA LEU A 310 -26.33 -1.34 10.80
C LEU A 310 -27.71 -1.41 11.42
N SER A 311 -28.08 -2.63 11.83
CA SER A 311 -29.37 -2.82 12.49
C SER A 311 -29.38 -2.14 13.86
N VAL A 312 -30.56 -1.76 14.33
CA VAL A 312 -30.72 -1.20 15.68
C VAL A 312 -31.78 -2.02 16.42
N SER A 313 -31.45 -2.46 17.64
CA SER A 313 -32.41 -3.10 18.54
C SER A 313 -32.76 -2.15 19.67
N VAL A 314 -34.06 -1.93 19.88
CA VAL A 314 -34.61 -1.04 20.90
C VAL A 314 -35.61 -1.75 21.80
N ARG A 315 -35.64 -1.37 23.08
CA ARG A 315 -36.73 -1.69 24.03
C ARG A 315 -37.15 -0.40 24.73
N GLY A 316 -38.45 -0.12 24.78
CA GLY A 316 -39.01 1.11 25.36
C GLY A 316 -39.64 2.01 24.29
N GLU A 317 -40.47 2.96 24.73
CA GLU A 317 -41.34 3.74 23.82
C GLU A 317 -40.66 4.98 23.24
N SER A 318 -39.89 5.72 24.05
CA SER A 318 -39.23 6.95 23.60
C SER A 318 -37.99 7.30 24.41
N ALA A 319 -37.06 8.04 23.80
CA ALA A 319 -35.87 8.59 24.45
C ALA A 319 -35.58 10.02 23.98
N ARG A 320 -34.80 10.77 24.75
CA ARG A 320 -34.32 12.11 24.37
C ARG A 320 -33.34 12.00 23.20
N ALA A 321 -33.44 12.89 22.21
CA ALA A 321 -32.58 12.86 21.02
C ALA A 321 -31.08 12.94 21.36
N GLY A 322 -30.68 13.84 22.26
CA GLY A 322 -29.28 13.99 22.69
C GLY A 322 -28.71 12.73 23.34
N ASP A 323 -29.54 11.97 24.05
CA ASP A 323 -29.15 10.71 24.70
C ASP A 323 -28.99 9.60 23.66
N LEU A 324 -29.88 9.56 22.65
CA LEU A 324 -29.79 8.61 21.54
C LEU A 324 -28.53 8.84 20.71
N LEU A 325 -28.20 10.09 20.37
CA LEU A 325 -27.02 10.41 19.59
C LEU A 325 -25.72 10.00 20.33
N GLN A 326 -25.62 10.27 21.64
CA GLN A 326 -24.51 9.81 22.47
C GLN A 326 -24.44 8.27 22.53
N ALA A 327 -25.58 7.61 22.70
CA ALA A 327 -25.65 6.16 22.72
C ALA A 327 -25.23 5.54 21.38
N LEU A 328 -25.58 6.14 20.25
CA LEU A 328 -25.10 5.73 18.94
C LEU A 328 -23.58 5.88 18.84
N CYS A 329 -22.99 6.99 19.30
CA CYS A 329 -21.54 7.15 19.35
C CYS A 329 -20.86 6.04 20.17
N LEU A 330 -21.41 5.65 21.33
CA LEU A 330 -20.88 4.54 22.12
C LEU A 330 -21.03 3.19 21.39
N GLY A 331 -22.20 2.95 20.80
CA GLY A 331 -22.55 1.71 20.11
C GLY A 331 -21.65 1.40 18.92
N VAL A 332 -21.33 2.42 18.11
CA VAL A 332 -20.42 2.29 16.96
C VAL A 332 -18.97 2.69 17.28
N CYS A 333 -18.67 3.02 18.55
CA CYS A 333 -17.38 3.60 18.96
C CYS A 333 -16.97 4.81 18.09
N GLY A 334 -17.92 5.67 17.74
CA GLY A 334 -17.77 6.79 16.80
C GLY A 334 -17.92 8.17 17.43
N ALA A 335 -18.02 9.18 16.57
CA ALA A 335 -18.26 10.58 16.90
C ALA A 335 -19.08 11.26 15.80
N PHE A 336 -19.79 12.33 16.13
CA PHE A 336 -20.33 13.24 15.12
C PHE A 336 -19.28 14.26 14.70
N ARG A 337 -19.07 14.38 13.38
CA ARG A 337 -18.30 15.44 12.74
C ARG A 337 -19.24 16.45 12.10
N ARG A 338 -18.94 17.73 12.26
CA ARG A 338 -19.68 18.83 11.63
C ARG A 338 -19.16 19.06 10.21
N ILE A 339 -20.08 19.10 9.25
CA ILE A 339 -19.80 19.38 7.85
C ILE A 339 -20.66 20.57 7.41
N GLU A 340 -20.02 21.67 7.03
CA GLU A 340 -20.71 22.81 6.47
C GLU A 340 -21.01 22.55 4.99
N THR A 341 -22.29 22.65 4.62
CA THR A 341 -22.77 22.49 3.25
C THR A 341 -23.47 23.76 2.78
N PRO A 342 -23.64 24.00 1.46
CA PRO A 342 -24.46 25.10 0.97
C PRO A 342 -25.89 25.11 1.53
N GLN A 343 -26.43 23.96 1.92
CA GLN A 343 -27.77 23.79 2.49
C GLN A 343 -27.81 23.97 4.02
N GLY A 344 -26.66 24.18 4.66
CA GLY A 344 -26.50 24.34 6.12
C GLY A 344 -25.59 23.29 6.75
N THR A 345 -25.58 23.24 8.07
CA THR A 345 -24.73 22.34 8.84
C THR A 345 -25.30 20.91 8.86
N THR A 346 -24.50 19.94 8.44
CA THR A 346 -24.79 18.50 8.54
C THR A 346 -23.88 17.85 9.58
N PHE A 347 -24.43 17.01 10.44
CA PHE A 347 -23.67 16.20 11.39
C PHE A 347 -23.57 14.75 10.92
N LEU A 348 -22.35 14.30 10.63
CA LEU A 348 -22.07 12.95 10.16
C LEU A 348 -21.62 12.08 11.32
N LEU A 349 -22.34 10.99 11.61
CA LEU A 349 -21.85 9.93 12.50
C LEU A 349 -20.79 9.12 11.77
N THR A 350 -19.56 9.20 12.26
CA THR A 350 -18.39 8.53 11.70
C THR A 350 -17.54 7.93 12.83
N GLU A 351 -16.46 7.25 12.50
CA GLU A 351 -15.54 6.63 13.45
C GLU A 351 -14.72 7.65 14.25
N ASP A 352 -14.43 8.81 13.64
CA ASP A 352 -13.61 9.85 14.25
C ASP A 352 -13.94 11.25 13.71
N ARG A 353 -13.84 12.26 14.58
CA ARG A 353 -14.15 13.66 14.25
C ARG A 353 -13.23 14.27 13.19
N GLU A 354 -11.98 13.84 13.07
CA GLU A 354 -11.06 14.33 12.03
C GLU A 354 -11.25 13.57 10.71
N GLY A 355 -11.64 12.29 10.78
CA GLY A 355 -11.74 11.38 9.66
C GLY A 355 -10.56 10.44 9.54
N LEU A 356 -10.84 9.22 9.07
CA LEU A 356 -9.86 8.15 8.96
C LEU A 356 -8.72 8.52 8.00
N THR A 357 -9.03 9.06 6.83
CA THR A 357 -8.06 9.44 5.79
C THR A 357 -7.16 10.58 6.26
N THR A 358 -7.69 11.56 7.00
CA THR A 358 -6.89 12.66 7.55
C THR A 358 -5.90 12.14 8.59
N ARG A 359 -6.33 11.27 9.50
CA ARG A 359 -5.42 10.66 10.49
C ARG A 359 -4.38 9.76 9.84
N GLN A 360 -4.76 8.98 8.84
CA GLN A 360 -3.84 8.15 8.06
C GLN A 360 -2.79 9.02 7.37
N ALA A 361 -3.18 10.10 6.69
CA ALA A 361 -2.23 11.01 6.03
C ALA A 361 -1.26 11.66 7.04
N ALA A 362 -1.75 12.03 8.23
CA ALA A 362 -0.89 12.55 9.29
C ALA A 362 0.09 11.49 9.79
N TYR A 363 -0.35 10.24 9.84
CA TYR A 363 0.47 9.10 10.20
C TYR A 363 1.53 8.78 9.15
N ASP A 364 1.19 8.80 7.86
CA ASP A 364 2.16 8.56 6.78
C ASP A 364 3.24 9.64 6.76
N LEU A 365 2.86 10.92 6.94
CA LEU A 365 3.81 12.02 7.06
C LEU A 365 4.75 11.82 8.26
N TRP A 366 4.20 11.35 9.38
CA TRP A 366 4.99 11.03 10.56
C TRP A 366 5.95 9.87 10.29
N ILE A 367 5.50 8.78 9.65
CA ILE A 367 6.35 7.66 9.24
C ILE A 367 7.48 8.13 8.32
N GLN A 368 7.17 8.97 7.32
CA GLN A 368 8.18 9.51 6.41
C GLN A 368 9.25 10.27 7.19
N LYS A 369 8.85 11.14 8.13
CA LYS A 369 9.80 11.85 9.00
C LYS A 369 10.61 10.90 9.89
N VAL A 370 9.99 9.83 10.40
CA VAL A 370 10.71 8.77 11.13
C VAL A 370 11.76 8.12 10.22
N TYR A 371 11.44 7.84 8.95
CA TYR A 371 12.43 7.32 7.99
C TYR A 371 13.55 8.31 7.69
N GLU A 372 13.23 9.57 7.43
CA GLU A 372 14.25 10.60 7.17
C GLU A 372 15.20 10.75 8.36
N LEU A 373 14.67 10.71 9.59
CA LEU A 373 15.47 10.72 10.81
C LEU A 373 16.30 9.45 10.96
N ARG A 374 15.71 8.27 10.74
CA ARG A 374 16.42 6.98 10.77
C ARG A 374 17.51 6.91 9.73
N GLN A 375 17.27 7.43 8.53
CA GLN A 375 18.26 7.51 7.45
C GLN A 375 19.41 8.44 7.85
N LYS A 376 19.12 9.64 8.37
CA LYS A 376 20.15 10.55 8.89
C LYS A 376 20.97 9.90 10.00
N GLN A 377 20.31 9.22 10.94
CA GLN A 377 21.00 8.45 11.99
C GLN A 377 21.84 7.32 11.41
N GLN A 378 21.34 6.60 10.42
CA GLN A 378 22.08 5.54 9.75
C GLN A 378 23.32 6.08 9.02
N GLU A 379 23.21 7.24 8.38
CA GLU A 379 24.34 7.94 7.76
C GLU A 379 25.35 8.38 8.81
N GLU A 380 24.91 8.92 9.95
CA GLU A 380 25.77 9.27 11.08
C GLU A 380 26.47 8.05 11.70
N ARG A 381 25.74 6.95 11.92
CA ARG A 381 26.28 5.67 12.38
C ARG A 381 27.33 5.14 11.40
N THR A 382 27.03 5.19 10.11
CA THR A 382 27.96 4.79 9.05
C THR A 382 29.24 5.62 9.09
N LYS A 383 29.12 6.95 9.20
CA LYS A 383 30.29 7.85 9.36
C LYS A 383 31.11 7.50 10.61
N LYS A 384 30.46 7.19 11.74
CA LYS A 384 31.14 6.78 12.98
C LYS A 384 31.87 5.45 12.83
N MET A 385 31.23 4.44 12.23
CA MET A 385 31.86 3.15 11.96
C MET A 385 33.12 3.32 11.09
N GLN A 386 33.01 4.10 10.01
CA GLN A 386 34.14 4.41 9.14
C GLN A 386 35.27 5.14 9.89
N ALA A 387 34.94 6.10 10.75
CA ALA A 387 35.91 6.82 11.56
C ALA A 387 36.65 5.93 12.57
N ASN A 388 35.99 4.88 13.09
CA ASN A 388 36.58 3.94 14.04
C ASN A 388 37.47 2.87 13.38
N GLY A 389 37.69 2.98 12.05
CA GLY A 389 38.47 2.02 11.28
C GLY A 389 37.76 0.67 11.13
N ALA A 390 36.43 0.66 11.07
CA ALA A 390 35.65 -0.54 10.82
C ALA A 390 36.07 -1.14 9.46
N THR A 391 36.87 -2.21 9.51
CA THR A 391 37.17 -3.05 8.36
C THR A 391 36.41 -4.35 8.49
N ILE A 392 35.89 -4.85 7.37
CA ILE A 392 35.35 -6.21 7.33
C ILE A 392 36.52 -7.13 7.71
N PRO A 393 36.32 -8.06 8.67
CA PRO A 393 37.33 -9.06 8.99
C PRO A 393 37.76 -9.76 7.70
N THR A 394 39.06 -9.74 7.40
CA THR A 394 39.64 -10.44 6.25
C THR A 394 39.77 -11.93 6.49
N ASP A 395 39.47 -12.36 7.71
CA ASP A 395 39.31 -13.72 8.16
C ASP A 395 38.49 -14.46 7.11
N ASN A 396 39.16 -15.35 6.41
CA ASN A 396 38.58 -16.18 5.38
C ASN A 396 38.23 -17.53 6.01
N PRO A 397 37.02 -17.69 6.57
CA PRO A 397 36.68 -18.93 7.28
C PRO A 397 36.76 -20.14 6.36
N ASP A 398 36.70 -19.95 5.04
CA ASP A 398 36.63 -21.01 4.06
C ASP A 398 37.96 -21.26 3.33
N GLY A 399 39.04 -20.57 3.74
CA GLY A 399 40.39 -20.81 3.23
C GLY A 399 40.61 -20.44 1.75
N LEU A 400 39.78 -19.58 1.14
CA LEU A 400 40.12 -19.00 -0.18
C LEU A 400 41.47 -18.25 -0.16
N SER A 401 42.10 -18.10 -1.33
CA SER A 401 43.25 -17.21 -1.43
C SER A 401 42.80 -15.73 -1.39
N PRO A 402 43.66 -14.79 -0.95
CA PRO A 402 43.41 -13.35 -1.05
C PRO A 402 43.05 -12.89 -2.47
N GLU A 403 43.67 -13.47 -3.50
CA GLU A 403 43.38 -13.18 -4.91
C GLU A 403 41.96 -13.62 -5.29
N THR A 404 41.51 -14.77 -4.79
CA THR A 404 40.16 -15.27 -5.03
C THR A 404 39.13 -14.38 -4.33
N LEU A 405 39.39 -13.96 -3.09
CA LEU A 405 38.55 -12.99 -2.38
C LEU A 405 38.46 -11.64 -3.10
N LYS A 406 39.58 -11.19 -3.70
CA LYS A 406 39.62 -9.99 -4.53
C LYS A 406 38.76 -10.15 -5.79
N LYS A 407 38.88 -11.29 -6.50
CA LYS A 407 38.02 -11.61 -7.66
C LYS A 407 36.53 -11.64 -7.29
N VAL A 408 36.17 -12.24 -6.14
CA VAL A 408 34.79 -12.21 -5.63
C VAL A 408 34.31 -10.77 -5.46
N GLY A 409 35.13 -9.88 -4.89
CA GLY A 409 34.79 -8.46 -4.76
C GLY A 409 34.63 -7.73 -6.09
N GLU A 410 35.42 -8.08 -7.11
CA GLU A 410 35.36 -7.48 -8.46
C GLU A 410 34.15 -7.94 -9.28
N ILE A 411 33.67 -9.19 -9.09
CA ILE A 411 32.49 -9.77 -9.78
C ILE A 411 31.17 -9.10 -9.36
N PHE A 412 31.12 -8.43 -8.20
CA PHE A 412 29.95 -7.68 -7.75
C PHE A 412 29.72 -6.36 -8.49
N ARG A 413 30.58 -6.00 -9.46
CA ARG A 413 30.32 -4.88 -10.37
C ARG A 413 29.16 -5.25 -11.31
N PRO A 414 28.27 -4.29 -11.67
CA PRO A 414 27.27 -4.54 -12.71
C PRO A 414 28.01 -4.92 -14.01
N LEU A 415 27.88 -6.18 -14.40
CA LEU A 415 28.55 -6.73 -15.57
C LEU A 415 27.99 -6.12 -16.85
N SER A 416 28.85 -6.05 -17.87
CA SER A 416 28.41 -5.69 -19.22
C SER A 416 27.53 -6.81 -19.80
N PRO A 417 26.53 -6.49 -20.65
CA PRO A 417 25.75 -7.52 -21.33
C PRO A 417 26.66 -8.48 -22.11
N GLY A 418 26.69 -9.76 -21.73
CA GLY A 418 27.51 -10.80 -22.36
C GLY A 418 28.72 -11.27 -21.54
N GLU A 419 29.07 -10.61 -20.44
CA GLU A 419 30.01 -11.17 -19.47
C GLU A 419 29.29 -12.19 -18.58
N GLU A 420 29.79 -13.42 -18.53
CA GLU A 420 29.24 -14.46 -17.64
C GLU A 420 29.86 -14.31 -16.24
N PRO A 421 29.11 -13.88 -15.19
CA PRO A 421 29.64 -13.83 -13.83
C PRO A 421 30.02 -15.23 -13.36
N GLY A 422 31.25 -15.42 -12.88
CA GLY A 422 31.58 -16.64 -12.14
C GLY A 422 33.06 -16.87 -11.91
N ILE A 423 33.35 -17.65 -10.87
CA ILE A 423 34.68 -18.18 -10.56
C ILE A 423 34.73 -19.60 -11.12
N ALA A 424 35.79 -19.89 -11.88
CA ALA A 424 36.00 -21.21 -12.44
C ALA A 424 36.15 -22.24 -11.32
N ALA A 425 35.60 -23.44 -11.50
CA ALA A 425 35.62 -24.49 -10.48
C ALA A 425 37.04 -24.82 -10.00
N ALA A 426 38.02 -24.81 -10.91
CA ALA A 426 39.43 -25.06 -10.59
C ALA A 426 40.07 -24.03 -9.66
N GLU A 427 39.48 -22.83 -9.56
CA GLU A 427 39.94 -21.76 -8.66
C GLU A 427 39.31 -21.86 -7.26
N LEU A 428 38.34 -22.76 -7.06
CA LEU A 428 37.71 -22.99 -5.76
C LEU A 428 38.55 -23.96 -4.90
N PRO A 429 38.49 -23.88 -3.56
CA PRO A 429 39.00 -24.92 -2.67
C PRO A 429 38.41 -26.30 -2.97
N ALA A 430 39.16 -27.36 -2.66
CA ALA A 430 38.74 -28.75 -2.90
C ALA A 430 37.39 -29.10 -2.25
N SER A 431 37.08 -28.53 -1.08
CA SER A 431 35.78 -28.69 -0.41
C SER A 431 34.63 -28.14 -1.25
N TYR A 432 34.79 -26.96 -1.85
CA TYR A 432 33.79 -26.34 -2.72
C TYR A 432 33.71 -26.99 -4.10
N GLN A 433 34.85 -27.45 -4.65
CA GLN A 433 34.84 -28.26 -5.87
C GLN A 433 34.02 -29.54 -5.67
N LYS A 434 34.17 -30.20 -4.53
CA LYS A 434 33.37 -31.38 -4.18
C LYS A 434 31.89 -31.05 -4.06
N GLN A 435 31.54 -29.94 -3.38
CA GLN A 435 30.14 -29.49 -3.29
C GLN A 435 29.55 -29.16 -4.66
N LEU A 436 30.31 -28.53 -5.55
CA LEU A 436 29.89 -28.22 -6.91
C LEU A 436 29.68 -29.49 -7.75
N ALA A 437 30.57 -30.47 -7.62
CA ALA A 437 30.41 -31.78 -8.27
C ALA A 437 29.21 -32.57 -7.72
N GLU A 438 28.90 -32.44 -6.43
CA GLU A 438 27.70 -33.03 -5.82
C GLU A 438 26.43 -32.31 -6.31
N ALA A 439 26.43 -30.98 -6.34
CA ALA A 439 25.32 -30.16 -6.83
C ALA A 439 25.03 -30.42 -8.32
N GLY A 440 26.06 -30.64 -9.14
CA GLY A 440 25.90 -31.00 -10.55
C GLY A 440 25.20 -32.35 -10.79
N LYS A 441 25.11 -33.21 -9.76
CA LYS A 441 24.34 -34.47 -9.83
C LYS A 441 22.87 -34.28 -9.47
N MET A 442 22.48 -33.11 -8.95
CA MET A 442 21.10 -32.84 -8.60
C MET A 442 20.32 -32.43 -9.85
N GLU A 443 19.26 -33.16 -10.15
CA GLU A 443 18.24 -32.70 -11.10
C GLU A 443 17.23 -31.85 -10.34
N PHE A 444 16.96 -30.64 -10.85
CA PHE A 444 15.93 -29.76 -10.30
C PHE A 444 14.98 -29.33 -11.42
N THR A 445 13.74 -29.09 -11.03
CA THR A 445 12.70 -28.66 -11.95
C THR A 445 12.50 -27.17 -11.82
N LEU A 446 12.74 -26.43 -12.91
CA LEU A 446 12.44 -25.01 -12.98
C LEU A 446 10.99 -24.82 -13.44
N GLY A 447 10.20 -24.11 -12.63
CA GLY A 447 8.91 -23.61 -13.09
C GLY A 447 9.14 -22.59 -14.20
N ASP A 448 8.49 -22.77 -15.34
CA ASP A 448 8.41 -21.74 -16.37
C ASP A 448 7.24 -20.78 -16.08
N GLU A 449 7.22 -19.65 -16.77
CA GLU A 449 6.20 -18.61 -16.63
C GLU A 449 4.78 -19.06 -17.01
N ASN A 450 4.64 -20.22 -17.65
CA ASN A 450 3.37 -20.81 -18.05
C ASN A 450 2.93 -21.98 -17.14
N GLY A 451 3.63 -22.19 -16.01
CA GLY A 451 3.34 -23.29 -15.08
C GLY A 451 3.83 -24.67 -15.57
N GLY A 452 4.60 -24.70 -16.66
CA GLY A 452 5.37 -25.87 -17.07
C GLY A 452 6.62 -26.03 -16.23
N SER A 453 7.24 -27.20 -16.33
CA SER A 453 8.35 -27.59 -15.47
C SER A 453 9.46 -28.16 -16.35
N THR A 454 10.60 -27.49 -16.43
CA THR A 454 11.74 -27.93 -17.26
C THR A 454 12.88 -28.44 -16.37
N PRO A 455 13.51 -29.58 -16.69
CA PRO A 455 14.72 -30.01 -16.01
C PRO A 455 15.82 -28.96 -16.21
N GLY A 456 16.31 -28.38 -15.11
CA GLY A 456 17.51 -27.56 -15.10
C GLY A 456 18.72 -28.41 -14.74
N ARG A 457 19.88 -28.11 -15.34
CA ARG A 457 21.18 -28.65 -14.92
C ARG A 457 22.04 -27.54 -14.34
N ILE A 458 22.75 -27.84 -13.26
CA ILE A 458 23.72 -26.94 -12.67
C ILE A 458 25.01 -27.00 -13.47
N ARG A 459 25.57 -25.83 -13.80
CA ARG A 459 26.92 -25.73 -14.36
C ARG A 459 27.93 -26.14 -13.31
N THR A 460 28.81 -27.07 -13.67
CA THR A 460 29.91 -27.54 -12.81
C THR A 460 31.25 -26.90 -13.15
N ASP A 461 31.33 -26.14 -14.24
CA ASP A 461 32.56 -25.48 -14.67
C ASP A 461 32.79 -24.16 -13.93
N ARG A 462 31.74 -23.54 -13.38
CA ARG A 462 31.80 -22.26 -12.69
C ARG A 462 30.65 -22.04 -11.72
N VAL A 463 30.86 -21.13 -10.78
CA VAL A 463 29.88 -20.70 -9.78
C VAL A 463 29.89 -19.19 -9.65
N SER A 464 28.74 -18.59 -9.36
CA SER A 464 28.72 -17.24 -8.82
C SER A 464 28.96 -17.33 -7.31
N LEU A 465 29.97 -16.62 -6.81
CA LEU A 465 30.22 -16.54 -5.37
C LEU A 465 29.58 -15.26 -4.84
N ARG A 466 28.68 -15.41 -3.87
CA ARG A 466 28.09 -14.29 -3.16
C ARG A 466 28.68 -14.21 -1.76
N SER A 467 29.45 -13.14 -1.54
CA SER A 467 30.00 -12.82 -0.24
C SER A 467 28.99 -11.98 0.53
N GLU A 468 28.60 -12.42 1.71
CA GLU A 468 27.75 -11.67 2.63
C GLU A 468 28.43 -11.54 3.99
N SER A 469 28.29 -10.38 4.63
CA SER A 469 28.59 -10.28 6.04
C SER A 469 27.45 -10.92 6.83
N LYS A 470 27.76 -11.81 7.78
CA LYS A 470 26.77 -12.43 8.66
C LYS A 470 27.10 -12.24 10.12
N LEU A 471 26.04 -12.00 10.89
CA LEU A 471 26.09 -12.03 12.34
C LEU A 471 25.96 -13.48 12.81
N LEU A 472 26.95 -13.96 13.56
CA LEU A 472 26.96 -15.27 14.18
C LEU A 472 26.83 -15.13 15.69
N TRP A 473 26.02 -15.98 16.31
CA TRP A 473 26.04 -16.23 17.74
C TRP A 473 27.18 -17.18 18.08
N VAL A 474 28.07 -16.80 18.99
CA VAL A 474 29.15 -17.66 19.47
C VAL A 474 28.82 -18.10 20.90
N LEU A 475 28.64 -19.40 21.09
CA LEU A 475 28.47 -20.03 22.39
C LEU A 475 29.80 -20.66 22.81
N PRO A 476 30.48 -20.12 23.84
CA PRO A 476 31.76 -20.65 24.31
C PRO A 476 31.67 -22.15 24.61
N GLY A 477 32.60 -22.94 24.05
CA GLY A 477 32.64 -24.40 24.22
C GLY A 477 31.64 -25.20 23.38
N VAL A 478 30.75 -24.54 22.62
CA VAL A 478 29.76 -25.21 21.75
C VAL A 478 30.03 -24.94 20.27
N GLY A 479 30.15 -23.68 19.86
CA GLY A 479 30.37 -23.32 18.45
C GLY A 479 29.82 -21.95 18.06
N SER A 480 29.83 -21.67 16.75
CA SER A 480 29.26 -20.46 16.14
C SER A 480 28.04 -20.82 15.29
N PHE A 481 26.95 -20.07 15.43
CA PHE A 481 25.66 -20.33 14.79
C PHE A 481 25.20 -19.10 14.02
N PRO A 482 24.76 -19.22 12.76
CA PRO A 482 24.25 -18.08 12.02
C PRO A 482 22.98 -17.52 12.69
N ASN A 483 22.92 -16.20 12.85
CA ASN A 483 21.68 -15.55 13.23
C ASN A 483 20.79 -15.44 11.98
N GLN A 484 19.76 -16.28 11.91
CA GLN A 484 18.86 -16.35 10.76
C GLN A 484 17.87 -15.17 10.69
N GLU A 485 17.68 -14.44 11.79
CA GLU A 485 16.70 -13.33 11.85
C GLU A 485 17.32 -11.95 11.61
N LEU A 486 18.59 -11.74 11.97
CA LEU A 486 19.30 -10.50 11.70
C LEU A 486 20.05 -10.58 10.37
N SER A 487 19.32 -10.37 9.28
CA SER A 487 19.95 -10.01 8.00
C SER A 487 20.57 -8.63 8.15
N LEU A 488 21.88 -8.52 7.96
CA LEU A 488 22.63 -7.25 8.06
C LEU A 488 22.23 -6.20 7.01
N GLY A 489 21.36 -6.57 6.06
CA GLY A 489 20.84 -5.69 5.02
C GLY A 489 21.92 -5.30 4.02
N TRP A 490 21.52 -5.00 2.79
CA TRP A 490 22.44 -4.54 1.74
C TRP A 490 23.13 -3.21 2.09
N SER A 491 22.55 -2.44 3.01
CA SER A 491 23.05 -1.13 3.44
C SER A 491 24.35 -1.21 4.26
N LEU A 492 24.52 -2.23 5.11
CA LEU A 492 25.76 -2.41 5.86
C LEU A 492 26.90 -2.86 4.95
N ASP A 493 26.64 -3.82 4.05
CA ASP A 493 27.63 -4.25 3.06
C ASP A 493 28.05 -3.07 2.16
N MET A 494 27.11 -2.26 1.66
CA MET A 494 27.46 -1.05 0.89
C MET A 494 28.23 -0.01 1.69
N ALA A 495 27.89 0.18 2.97
CA ALA A 495 28.57 1.13 3.85
C ALA A 495 30.03 0.73 4.12
N LEU A 496 30.28 -0.58 4.25
CA LEU A 496 31.60 -1.15 4.48
C LEU A 496 32.43 -1.25 3.18
N HIS A 497 31.79 -1.40 2.01
CA HIS A 497 32.47 -1.53 0.70
C HIS A 497 32.64 -0.21 -0.09
N LYS A 498 32.11 0.93 0.40
CA LYS A 498 32.07 2.20 -0.35
C LYS A 498 33.44 2.74 -0.80
N ASN A 499 34.53 2.34 -0.14
CA ASN A 499 35.89 2.78 -0.48
C ASN A 499 36.51 1.99 -1.66
N GLU A 500 35.91 0.90 -2.13
CA GLU A 500 36.45 0.05 -3.21
C GLU A 500 35.69 0.18 -4.54
N LEU A 501 34.58 0.92 -4.58
CA LEU A 501 33.62 0.94 -5.68
C LEU A 501 33.35 2.35 -6.25
N THR A 502 34.40 3.09 -6.63
CA THR A 502 34.25 4.22 -7.56
C THR A 502 34.15 3.69 -9.00
N LEU A 503 32.95 3.70 -9.57
CA LEU A 503 32.71 3.30 -10.96
C LEU A 503 33.27 4.35 -11.94
N PRO A 504 34.04 3.97 -12.97
CA PRO A 504 34.31 4.87 -14.10
C PRO A 504 33.06 4.98 -14.98
N SER A 505 32.72 6.20 -15.41
CA SER A 505 31.60 6.46 -16.30
C SER A 505 31.78 5.75 -17.65
N PRO A 506 30.75 5.10 -18.22
CA PRO A 506 30.88 4.36 -19.46
C PRO A 506 31.17 5.30 -20.64
N LYS A 507 32.28 5.06 -21.33
CA LYS A 507 32.58 5.71 -22.62
C LYS A 507 31.79 4.99 -23.72
N LEU A 508 30.83 5.69 -24.34
CA LEU A 508 30.10 5.22 -25.52
C LEU A 508 30.93 5.43 -26.79
N ALA A 509 31.00 4.42 -27.66
CA ALA A 509 31.59 4.52 -28.99
C ALA A 509 30.67 5.34 -29.93
N PRO A 510 31.23 6.22 -30.78
CA PRO A 510 30.45 6.91 -31.80
C PRO A 510 30.27 6.03 -33.05
N ASP A 511 29.27 6.38 -33.85
CA ASP A 511 29.09 6.02 -35.27
C ASP A 511 28.17 4.83 -35.64
N ALA A 512 26.89 5.17 -35.84
CA ALA A 512 26.11 4.77 -37.02
C ALA A 512 24.81 5.61 -37.12
N PRO A 513 24.51 6.32 -38.22
CA PRO A 513 23.22 6.95 -38.42
C PRO A 513 22.23 5.91 -38.98
N LEU A 514 21.25 5.51 -38.17
CA LEU A 514 20.10 4.70 -38.60
C LEU A 514 18.83 5.47 -38.23
N PHE A 515 18.31 6.28 -39.15
CA PHE A 515 16.97 6.85 -39.04
C PHE A 515 16.12 6.32 -40.20
N ALA A 516 15.03 5.61 -39.88
CA ALA A 516 14.05 5.15 -40.86
C ALA A 516 13.10 6.31 -41.24
N PRO A 517 12.86 6.60 -42.53
CA PRO A 517 12.15 7.80 -43.02
C PRO A 517 10.60 7.75 -42.95
N CYS A 518 9.98 6.90 -42.14
CA CYS A 518 8.55 6.58 -42.30
C CYS A 518 7.54 7.40 -41.48
N TRP A 519 7.96 8.38 -40.67
CA TRP A 519 7.03 9.06 -39.73
C TRP A 519 6.75 10.48 -40.22
N LYS A 520 5.49 10.74 -40.63
CA LYS A 520 5.06 12.03 -41.18
C LYS A 520 5.07 13.15 -40.13
N ASP A 521 4.85 12.85 -38.86
CA ASP A 521 4.90 13.81 -37.75
C ASP A 521 5.88 13.33 -36.67
N ARG A 522 6.90 14.13 -36.39
CA ARG A 522 7.94 13.92 -35.38
C ARG A 522 7.89 15.09 -34.40
N GLY A 523 7.43 14.84 -33.18
CA GLY A 523 7.19 15.87 -32.18
C GLY A 523 8.24 15.92 -31.07
N LEU A 524 8.79 17.11 -30.79
CA LEU A 524 9.60 17.38 -29.60
C LEU A 524 8.78 18.17 -28.58
N VAL A 525 8.87 17.85 -27.29
CA VAL A 525 8.23 18.61 -26.19
C VAL A 525 9.31 19.33 -25.38
N LEU A 526 9.18 20.65 -25.22
CA LEU A 526 10.12 21.48 -24.44
C LEU A 526 9.39 22.48 -23.54
N THR A 527 10.01 22.81 -22.41
CA THR A 527 9.53 23.82 -21.45
C THR A 527 10.48 25.01 -21.42
N PRO A 528 10.35 25.98 -22.35
CA PRO A 528 11.17 27.18 -22.35
C PRO A 528 10.72 28.14 -21.24
N ASN A 529 11.68 28.80 -20.61
CA ASN A 529 11.41 29.80 -19.55
C ASN A 529 11.49 31.25 -20.05
N SER A 530 11.93 31.47 -21.29
CA SER A 530 11.99 32.78 -21.95
C SER A 530 11.70 32.70 -23.46
N PRO A 531 11.32 33.81 -24.11
CA PRO A 531 11.13 33.86 -25.56
C PRO A 531 12.36 33.42 -26.35
N GLU A 532 13.57 33.71 -25.87
CA GLU A 532 14.84 33.30 -26.47
C GLU A 532 14.97 31.78 -26.47
N GLN A 533 14.75 31.15 -25.31
CA GLN A 533 14.76 29.69 -25.18
C GLN A 533 13.68 29.04 -26.06
N ALA A 534 12.53 29.70 -26.27
CA ALA A 534 11.49 29.20 -27.14
C ALA A 534 11.91 29.22 -28.63
N ARG A 535 12.72 30.19 -29.06
CA ARG A 535 13.32 30.20 -30.41
C ARG A 535 14.39 29.11 -30.55
N GLU A 536 15.26 28.98 -29.55
CA GLU A 536 16.30 27.93 -29.52
C GLU A 536 15.69 26.53 -29.56
N ALA A 537 14.57 26.32 -28.86
CA ALA A 537 13.80 25.08 -28.88
C ALA A 537 13.36 24.67 -30.29
N VAL A 538 12.95 25.65 -31.13
CA VAL A 538 12.60 25.40 -32.53
C VAL A 538 13.83 24.99 -33.36
N THR A 539 14.95 25.68 -33.16
CA THR A 539 16.22 25.36 -33.84
C THR A 539 16.66 23.94 -33.48
N LEU A 540 16.61 23.59 -32.20
CA LEU A 540 16.95 22.26 -31.69
C LEU A 540 16.02 21.19 -32.28
N ALA A 541 14.71 21.45 -32.29
CA ALA A 541 13.74 20.54 -32.91
C ALA A 541 14.11 20.27 -34.37
N LYS A 542 14.41 21.32 -35.15
CA LYS A 542 14.80 21.20 -36.55
C LYS A 542 16.10 20.42 -36.73
N GLN A 543 17.13 20.73 -35.95
CA GLN A 543 18.45 20.08 -36.00
C GLN A 543 18.36 18.59 -35.67
N ALA A 544 17.54 18.23 -34.68
CA ALA A 544 17.27 16.85 -34.32
C ALA A 544 16.29 16.13 -35.27
N GLY A 545 15.81 16.82 -36.32
CA GLY A 545 14.93 16.26 -37.35
C GLY A 545 13.45 16.22 -36.96
N PHE A 546 13.03 16.85 -35.86
CA PHE A 546 11.61 17.01 -35.55
C PHE A 546 10.96 18.05 -36.46
N ASN A 547 9.72 17.80 -36.86
CA ASN A 547 8.93 18.74 -37.68
C ASN A 547 7.77 19.37 -36.89
N THR A 548 7.56 18.94 -35.65
CA THR A 548 6.60 19.51 -34.71
C THR A 548 7.29 19.81 -33.38
N LEU A 549 7.03 20.98 -32.80
CA LEU A 549 7.44 21.38 -31.46
C LEU A 549 6.18 21.63 -30.61
N TRP A 550 6.08 20.92 -29.49
CA TRP A 550 5.11 21.19 -28.43
C TRP A 550 5.78 22.04 -27.37
N VAL A 551 5.30 23.28 -27.23
CA VAL A 551 5.80 24.22 -26.23
C VAL A 551 4.94 24.10 -24.99
N CYS A 552 5.53 23.60 -23.90
CA CYS A 552 4.91 23.63 -22.57
C CYS A 552 4.86 25.09 -22.09
N VAL A 553 3.66 25.63 -21.89
CA VAL A 553 3.48 27.00 -21.42
C VAL A 553 2.92 27.04 -20.00
N PRO A 554 3.29 28.06 -19.19
CA PRO A 554 2.69 28.31 -17.89
C PRO A 554 1.21 28.71 -18.01
N LEU A 555 0.47 28.71 -16.90
CA LEU A 555 -0.94 29.10 -16.87
C LEU A 555 -1.13 30.63 -16.91
N GLU A 556 -0.10 31.40 -16.56
CA GLU A 556 -0.09 32.85 -16.67
C GLU A 556 -0.11 33.30 -18.14
N THR A 557 -1.24 33.83 -18.61
CA THR A 557 -1.39 34.33 -19.99
C THR A 557 -0.29 35.32 -20.39
N ALA A 558 0.09 36.22 -19.48
CA ALA A 558 1.13 37.24 -19.70
C ALA A 558 2.51 36.63 -20.01
N ARG A 559 2.75 35.40 -19.55
CA ARG A 559 4.01 34.68 -19.71
C ARG A 559 3.93 33.62 -20.81
N ALA A 560 2.80 32.93 -20.93
CA ALA A 560 2.55 31.93 -21.96
C ALA A 560 2.56 32.51 -23.38
N LYS A 561 1.92 33.67 -23.56
CA LYS A 561 1.73 34.28 -24.88
C LYS A 561 3.06 34.68 -25.55
N PRO A 562 4.00 35.40 -24.89
CA PRO A 562 5.30 35.73 -25.50
C PRO A 562 6.14 34.51 -25.87
N LEU A 563 6.09 33.43 -25.08
CA LEU A 563 6.81 32.18 -25.38
C LEU A 563 6.31 31.56 -26.69
N LEU A 564 4.98 31.45 -26.84
CA LEU A 564 4.37 30.88 -28.04
C LEU A 564 4.54 31.78 -29.26
N GLU A 565 4.40 33.11 -29.12
CA GLU A 565 4.65 34.04 -30.23
C GLU A 565 6.07 33.91 -30.77
N ALA A 566 7.06 33.81 -29.88
CA ALA A 566 8.47 33.63 -30.26
C ALA A 566 8.71 32.27 -30.93
N ALA A 567 8.15 31.18 -30.39
CA ALA A 567 8.24 29.85 -30.99
C ALA A 567 7.54 29.81 -32.36
N LEU A 568 6.32 30.36 -32.49
CA LEU A 568 5.55 30.39 -33.73
C LEU A 568 6.30 31.15 -34.84
N ALA A 569 6.87 32.31 -34.52
CA ALA A 569 7.68 33.09 -35.45
C ALA A 569 8.92 32.32 -35.94
N ALA A 570 9.64 31.67 -35.02
CA ALA A 570 10.80 30.84 -35.37
C ALA A 570 10.38 29.59 -36.15
N GLY A 571 9.30 28.92 -35.75
CA GLY A 571 8.78 27.69 -36.36
C GLY A 571 8.36 27.90 -37.81
N LYS A 572 7.68 29.02 -38.08
CA LYS A 572 7.32 29.44 -39.45
C LYS A 572 8.56 29.57 -40.34
N THR A 573 9.66 30.11 -39.82
CA THR A 573 10.92 30.27 -40.56
C THR A 573 11.64 28.92 -40.75
N ALA A 574 11.64 28.06 -39.73
CA ALA A 574 12.35 26.77 -39.73
C ALA A 574 11.58 25.64 -40.43
N GLY A 575 10.30 25.84 -40.77
CA GLY A 575 9.40 24.78 -41.23
C GLY A 575 9.14 23.75 -40.13
N VAL A 576 9.01 24.20 -38.88
CA VAL A 576 8.63 23.39 -37.72
C VAL A 576 7.26 23.87 -37.24
N THR A 577 6.29 22.96 -37.22
CA THR A 577 4.95 23.21 -36.71
C THR A 577 5.01 23.42 -35.21
N VAL A 578 4.38 24.48 -34.70
CA VAL A 578 4.36 24.77 -33.26
C VAL A 578 2.96 24.54 -32.70
N ARG A 579 2.90 23.78 -31.61
CA ARG A 579 1.70 23.48 -30.84
C ARG A 579 1.93 23.88 -29.39
N ALA A 580 0.86 24.23 -28.69
CA ALA A 580 0.93 24.53 -27.27
C ALA A 580 0.62 23.28 -26.46
N GLN A 581 1.29 23.16 -25.32
CA GLN A 581 0.97 22.17 -24.31
C GLN A 581 0.73 22.89 -22.97
N LEU A 582 -0.48 22.79 -22.43
CA LEU A 582 -0.85 23.34 -21.13
C LEU A 582 -0.61 22.31 -20.06
N ALA A 583 0.33 22.55 -19.15
CA ALA A 583 0.45 21.73 -17.95
C ALA A 583 -0.63 22.17 -16.95
N LEU A 584 -1.52 21.27 -16.50
CA LEU A 584 -2.55 21.58 -15.49
C LEU A 584 -2.00 21.60 -14.06
N TRP A 585 -0.79 22.11 -13.92
CA TRP A 585 -0.07 22.25 -12.68
C TRP A 585 0.27 23.72 -12.52
N ALA A 586 -0.17 24.33 -11.44
CA ALA A 586 0.27 25.67 -11.07
C ALA A 586 1.66 25.60 -10.43
N MET A 587 2.46 26.63 -10.72
CA MET A 587 3.56 27.00 -9.84
C MET A 587 2.97 27.68 -8.59
N ALA A 588 3.64 27.56 -7.44
CA ALA A 588 3.18 28.03 -6.11
C ALA A 588 2.70 29.49 -6.02
N SER A 589 2.97 30.33 -7.02
CA SER A 589 2.74 31.77 -7.03
C SER A 589 1.38 32.20 -7.59
N GLU A 590 0.56 31.28 -8.10
CA GLU A 590 -0.69 31.66 -8.77
C GLU A 590 -1.92 31.75 -7.83
N PRO A 591 -2.87 32.69 -8.08
CA PRO A 591 -4.07 32.89 -7.27
C PRO A 591 -5.17 31.84 -7.53
N VAL A 592 -4.82 30.66 -8.04
CA VAL A 592 -5.79 29.61 -8.37
C VAL A 592 -5.95 28.66 -7.18
N PRO A 593 -7.18 28.24 -6.82
CA PRO A 593 -7.38 27.26 -5.77
C PRO A 593 -6.58 25.98 -6.04
N LEU A 594 -5.57 25.75 -5.21
CA LEU A 594 -4.78 24.52 -5.24
C LEU A 594 -5.63 23.38 -4.71
N ASP A 595 -5.54 22.22 -5.35
CA ASP A 595 -6.19 21.04 -4.81
C ASP A 595 -5.54 20.65 -3.48
N LYS A 596 -6.36 20.22 -2.52
CA LYS A 596 -5.93 19.93 -1.16
C LYS A 596 -5.91 18.43 -0.92
N ASN A 597 -4.94 18.02 -0.12
CA ASN A 597 -4.86 16.66 0.41
C ASN A 597 -5.81 16.50 1.63
N PRO A 598 -5.89 15.30 2.23
CA PRO A 598 -6.73 15.07 3.40
C PRO A 598 -6.37 15.92 4.64
N LEU A 599 -5.18 16.50 4.69
CA LEU A 599 -4.70 17.37 5.76
C LEU A 599 -5.07 18.85 5.53
N GLY A 600 -5.71 19.17 4.40
CA GLY A 600 -6.01 20.54 4.00
C GLY A 600 -4.81 21.30 3.45
N GLU A 601 -3.69 20.61 3.21
CA GLU A 601 -2.45 21.17 2.67
C GLU A 601 -2.45 21.05 1.14
N PRO A 602 -1.91 22.05 0.42
CA PRO A 602 -1.65 21.91 -1.01
C PRO A 602 -0.56 20.86 -1.23
N TYR A 603 -0.80 19.88 -2.10
CA TYR A 603 0.16 18.81 -2.35
C TYR A 603 1.24 19.25 -3.36
N ALA A 604 2.51 19.20 -2.96
CA ALA A 604 3.64 19.36 -3.87
C ALA A 604 4.09 17.97 -4.35
N SER A 605 3.77 17.60 -5.59
CA SER A 605 4.09 16.26 -6.11
C SER A 605 5.54 16.13 -6.55
N LEU A 606 6.06 17.13 -7.25
CA LEU A 606 7.35 17.13 -7.94
C LEU A 606 7.80 18.58 -8.14
N GLY A 607 8.77 19.05 -7.34
CA GLY A 607 9.44 20.33 -7.61
C GLY A 607 8.54 21.59 -7.60
N ASN A 608 7.61 21.69 -6.64
CA ASN A 608 6.65 22.81 -6.49
C ASN A 608 5.53 22.89 -7.55
N LEU A 609 5.27 21.80 -8.27
CA LEU A 609 4.08 21.68 -9.12
C LEU A 609 2.87 21.31 -8.27
N PHE A 610 1.85 22.15 -8.29
CA PHE A 610 0.60 21.95 -7.57
C PHE A 610 -0.54 21.67 -8.56
N PRO A 611 -1.29 20.58 -8.37
CA PRO A 611 -2.46 20.29 -9.20
C PRO A 611 -3.51 21.37 -8.99
N LEU A 612 -4.04 21.91 -10.10
CA LEU A 612 -5.18 22.82 -10.04
C LEU A 612 -6.42 22.05 -9.58
N ALA A 613 -7.26 22.64 -8.74
CA ALA A 613 -8.56 22.03 -8.49
C ALA A 613 -9.54 22.31 -9.64
N PRO A 614 -10.42 21.36 -10.03
CA PRO A 614 -11.41 21.54 -11.10
C PRO A 614 -12.60 22.42 -10.65
N THR A 615 -12.31 23.66 -10.23
CA THR A 615 -13.30 24.62 -9.74
C THR A 615 -13.81 25.52 -10.88
N PRO A 616 -14.98 26.17 -10.71
CA PRO A 616 -15.44 27.19 -11.66
C PRO A 616 -14.44 28.32 -11.89
N ALA A 617 -13.69 28.73 -10.85
CA ALA A 617 -12.64 29.74 -10.96
C ALA A 617 -11.48 29.25 -11.83
N THR A 618 -10.99 28.03 -11.60
CA THR A 618 -9.95 27.40 -12.44
C THR A 618 -10.42 27.29 -13.88
N LEU A 619 -11.67 26.86 -14.10
CA LEU A 619 -12.26 26.74 -15.43
C LEU A 619 -12.29 28.09 -16.15
N ALA A 620 -12.69 29.17 -15.47
CA ALA A 620 -12.74 30.52 -16.03
C ALA A 620 -11.34 31.02 -16.42
N THR A 621 -10.33 30.80 -15.57
CA THR A 621 -8.93 31.14 -15.84
C THR A 621 -8.40 30.37 -17.06
N LEU A 622 -8.57 29.05 -17.08
CA LEU A 622 -8.13 28.22 -18.22
C LEU A 622 -8.86 28.57 -19.51
N THR A 623 -10.17 28.83 -19.44
CA THR A 623 -10.96 29.25 -20.61
C THR A 623 -10.43 30.56 -21.18
N THR A 624 -10.09 31.52 -20.31
CA THR A 624 -9.51 32.80 -20.73
C THR A 624 -8.13 32.62 -21.37
N LEU A 625 -7.26 31.81 -20.75
CA LEU A 625 -5.94 31.47 -21.29
C LEU A 625 -6.08 30.79 -22.66
N VAL A 626 -6.87 29.73 -22.77
CA VAL A 626 -7.10 28.99 -24.01
C VAL A 626 -7.63 29.90 -25.12
N ARG A 627 -8.62 30.77 -24.83
CA ARG A 627 -9.13 31.75 -25.81
C ARG A 627 -8.03 32.72 -26.27
N SER A 628 -7.18 33.16 -25.34
CA SER A 628 -6.01 33.99 -25.68
C SER A 628 -5.02 33.26 -26.59
N LEU A 629 -4.71 32.00 -26.29
CA LEU A 629 -3.74 31.21 -27.06
C LEU A 629 -4.26 30.82 -28.44
N THR A 630 -5.53 30.42 -28.54
CA THR A 630 -6.17 30.09 -29.83
C THR A 630 -6.31 31.29 -30.77
N ALA A 631 -6.22 32.51 -30.26
CA ALA A 631 -6.17 33.72 -31.07
C ALA A 631 -4.79 33.97 -31.70
N LEU A 632 -3.75 33.20 -31.35
CA LEU A 632 -2.41 33.34 -31.93
C LEU A 632 -2.35 32.77 -33.36
N PRO A 633 -1.97 33.59 -34.37
CA PRO A 633 -1.85 33.11 -35.74
C PRO A 633 -0.78 32.02 -35.87
N GLY A 634 -1.14 30.91 -36.53
CA GLY A 634 -0.23 29.80 -36.79
C GLY A 634 -0.18 28.73 -35.70
N LEU A 635 -0.87 28.91 -34.57
CA LEU A 635 -1.01 27.87 -33.56
C LEU A 635 -1.99 26.80 -34.04
N GLU A 636 -1.49 25.59 -34.29
CA GLU A 636 -2.30 24.52 -34.89
C GLU A 636 -3.17 23.80 -33.85
N ALA A 637 -2.61 23.55 -32.66
CA ALA A 637 -3.28 22.78 -31.62
C ALA A 637 -2.82 23.19 -30.22
N ILE A 638 -3.70 22.93 -29.24
CA ILE A 638 -3.41 23.02 -27.82
C ILE A 638 -3.70 21.64 -27.22
N SER A 639 -2.67 20.99 -26.65
CA SER A 639 -2.86 19.81 -25.82
C SER A 639 -2.84 20.22 -24.36
N ILE A 640 -3.57 19.49 -23.53
CA ILE A 640 -3.55 19.65 -22.09
C ILE A 640 -2.77 18.49 -21.52
N LEU A 641 -1.56 18.78 -21.03
CA LEU A 641 -0.70 17.83 -20.34
C LEU A 641 -1.16 17.73 -18.89
N GLY A 642 -1.92 16.68 -18.63
CA GLY A 642 -2.31 16.32 -17.29
C GLY A 642 -3.07 15.01 -17.31
N SER A 643 -2.40 13.92 -16.93
CA SER A 643 -3.06 13.09 -15.94
C SER A 643 -3.18 13.99 -14.72
N PHE A 644 -4.38 14.46 -14.39
CA PHE A 644 -4.63 14.85 -13.01
C PHE A 644 -4.22 13.64 -12.18
N PRO A 645 -3.13 13.73 -11.41
CA PRO A 645 -2.75 12.62 -10.57
C PRO A 645 -3.96 12.34 -9.69
N SER A 646 -4.39 11.08 -9.62
CA SER A 646 -5.57 10.59 -8.90
C SER A 646 -7.00 10.82 -9.46
N TYR A 647 -7.26 11.68 -10.47
CA TYR A 647 -8.62 11.81 -11.04
C TYR A 647 -8.89 10.91 -12.26
N ALA A 648 -7.84 10.51 -13.00
CA ALA A 648 -7.99 9.86 -14.31
C ALA A 648 -7.57 8.37 -14.35
N ARG A 649 -7.16 7.77 -13.21
CA ARG A 649 -6.49 6.46 -13.21
C ARG A 649 -7.09 5.44 -12.25
N ASP A 650 -7.41 4.27 -12.77
CA ASP A 650 -7.58 2.99 -12.05
C ASP A 650 -6.25 2.36 -11.63
N ASN A 651 -5.14 3.06 -11.87
CA ASN A 651 -3.90 2.69 -11.24
C ASN A 651 -4.06 2.99 -9.76
N TYR A 652 -4.55 1.97 -9.06
CA TYR A 652 -4.23 1.71 -7.67
C TYR A 652 -2.78 2.20 -7.42
N GLN A 653 -1.85 2.00 -8.39
CA GLN A 653 -0.57 2.69 -8.66
C GLN A 653 -0.18 3.91 -7.78
N ALA A 654 -0.91 5.01 -7.98
CA ALA A 654 -0.42 6.36 -7.67
C ALA A 654 -0.46 6.64 -6.15
N THR A 655 0.74 6.68 -5.60
CA THR A 655 1.18 7.00 -4.26
C THR A 655 0.71 8.38 -3.79
N HIS A 656 0.18 8.48 -2.56
CA HIS A 656 0.12 9.70 -1.72
C HIS A 656 -0.68 10.93 -2.24
N GLU A 657 -1.14 10.91 -3.49
CA GLU A 657 -1.75 12.02 -4.22
C GLU A 657 -3.28 12.04 -4.09
N ASN A 658 -3.81 11.84 -2.90
CA ASN A 658 -5.25 11.93 -2.66
C ASN A 658 -5.70 13.39 -2.78
N LEU A 659 -5.98 13.83 -3.99
CA LEU A 659 -6.50 15.15 -4.32
C LEU A 659 -8.04 15.10 -4.43
N GLY A 660 -8.67 16.26 -4.35
CA GLY A 660 -10.13 16.44 -4.40
C GLY A 660 -10.77 16.69 -3.05
N TYR A 661 -9.99 17.04 -2.02
CA TYR A 661 -10.48 17.31 -0.66
C TYR A 661 -10.86 18.77 -0.45
N LEU A 662 -11.04 19.54 -1.53
CA LEU A 662 -11.65 20.85 -1.44
C LEU A 662 -13.06 20.75 -0.78
N PRO A 663 -13.44 21.72 0.07
CA PRO A 663 -14.76 21.71 0.72
C PRO A 663 -15.93 21.54 -0.26
N GLU A 664 -15.84 22.13 -1.44
CA GLU A 664 -16.87 22.05 -2.49
C GLU A 664 -17.00 20.63 -3.03
N ASN A 665 -15.88 19.97 -3.35
CA ASN A 665 -15.85 18.60 -3.84
C ASN A 665 -16.31 17.60 -2.78
N ARG A 666 -15.85 17.78 -1.53
CA ARG A 666 -16.28 16.98 -0.38
C ARG A 666 -17.78 17.09 -0.17
N THR A 667 -18.32 18.30 -0.23
CA THR A 667 -19.76 18.51 -0.04
C THR A 667 -20.58 17.93 -1.19
N ALA A 668 -20.12 18.10 -2.44
CA ALA A 668 -20.76 17.50 -3.60
C ALA A 668 -20.75 15.97 -3.54
N PHE A 669 -19.64 15.37 -3.10
CA PHE A 669 -19.54 13.92 -2.89
C PHE A 669 -20.48 13.46 -1.77
N LEU A 670 -20.46 14.11 -0.60
CA LEU A 670 -21.35 13.81 0.52
C LEU A 670 -22.84 13.94 0.17
N ALA A 671 -23.18 14.88 -0.72
CA ALA A 671 -24.54 15.03 -1.23
C ALA A 671 -24.95 13.87 -2.16
N GLN A 672 -24.00 13.30 -2.92
CA GLN A 672 -24.26 12.21 -3.85
C GLN A 672 -24.25 10.83 -3.20
N THR A 673 -23.35 10.58 -2.24
CA THR A 673 -23.06 9.23 -1.72
C THR A 673 -23.40 9.06 -0.25
N ASP A 674 -23.82 10.12 0.43
CA ASP A 674 -23.94 10.20 1.90
C ASP A 674 -22.65 9.84 2.64
N SER A 675 -21.51 9.89 1.96
CA SER A 675 -20.21 9.52 2.50
C SER A 675 -19.27 10.71 2.50
N ASP A 676 -18.45 10.81 3.55
CA ASP A 676 -17.35 11.75 3.55
C ASP A 676 -16.11 11.08 2.97
N ILE A 677 -15.44 11.78 2.06
CA ILE A 677 -14.17 11.35 1.48
C ILE A 677 -13.09 11.13 2.55
N PHE A 678 -13.15 11.86 3.67
CA PHE A 678 -12.24 11.65 4.79
C PHE A 678 -12.42 10.30 5.48
N ASP A 679 -13.45 9.53 5.13
CA ASP A 679 -13.69 8.19 5.68
C ASP A 679 -13.47 7.07 4.64
N VAL A 680 -13.07 7.41 3.42
CA VAL A 680 -12.73 6.44 2.36
C VAL A 680 -11.30 5.93 2.61
N PRO A 681 -11.09 4.70 3.14
CA PRO A 681 -9.75 4.20 3.27
C PRO A 681 -9.18 3.97 1.89
N THR A 682 -7.95 4.40 1.71
CA THR A 682 -7.25 4.16 0.47
C THR A 682 -6.46 2.87 0.65
N ARG A 683 -6.93 1.78 0.00
CA ARG A 683 -6.39 0.40 0.03
C ARG A 683 -4.88 0.25 -0.26
N ARG A 684 -4.18 1.35 -0.52
CA ARG A 684 -2.83 1.40 -1.07
C ARG A 684 -1.74 1.64 -0.04
N TYR A 685 -2.10 2.09 1.15
CA TYR A 685 -1.11 2.36 2.19
C TYR A 685 -0.64 1.08 2.89
N SER A 686 -1.33 -0.05 2.71
CA SER A 686 -0.90 -1.38 3.17
C SER A 686 0.03 -2.12 2.19
N ALA A 687 0.22 -1.61 0.97
CA ALA A 687 1.02 -2.27 -0.08
C ALA A 687 2.45 -1.73 -0.21
N TYR A 688 2.89 -0.81 0.66
CA TYR A 688 4.32 -0.68 0.90
C TYR A 688 4.70 -1.81 1.86
N PRO A 689 5.37 -2.88 1.40
CA PRO A 689 6.23 -3.65 2.27
C PRO A 689 7.36 -2.70 2.65
N VAL A 690 7.12 -1.83 3.62
CA VAL A 690 8.21 -1.39 4.44
C VAL A 690 8.85 -2.68 4.92
N ARG A 691 10.14 -2.87 4.63
CA ARG A 691 10.95 -4.03 5.03
C ARG A 691 11.06 -4.24 6.56
N LEU A 692 10.20 -3.61 7.35
CA LEU A 692 9.84 -4.05 8.69
C LEU A 692 8.77 -5.13 8.49
N GLY A 693 9.18 -6.40 8.38
CA GLY A 693 8.41 -7.54 7.86
C GLY A 693 7.10 -7.95 8.55
N HIS A 694 6.32 -7.04 9.17
CA HIS A 694 5.12 -7.39 9.95
C HIS A 694 3.89 -6.47 9.76
N PHE A 695 3.92 -5.48 8.85
CA PHE A 695 2.80 -4.53 8.72
C PHE A 695 1.58 -5.04 7.91
N SER A 696 1.67 -6.20 7.26
CA SER A 696 0.59 -6.74 6.41
C SER A 696 -0.66 -7.21 7.17
N ASN A 697 -0.62 -7.32 8.50
CA ASN A 697 -1.76 -7.76 9.32
C ASN A 697 -2.62 -6.63 9.88
N LEU A 698 -2.21 -5.36 9.74
CA LEU A 698 -2.99 -4.23 10.28
C LEU A 698 -4.37 -4.08 9.61
N ASP A 699 -4.48 -4.39 8.31
CA ASP A 699 -5.74 -4.38 7.56
C ASP A 699 -6.83 -5.30 8.18
N GLN A 700 -6.44 -6.30 8.96
CA GLN A 700 -7.36 -7.28 9.57
C GLN A 700 -8.00 -6.78 10.86
N GLN A 701 -7.39 -5.79 11.52
CA GLN A 701 -7.83 -5.31 12.83
C GLN A 701 -8.62 -3.98 12.80
N PHE A 702 -8.63 -3.28 11.67
CA PHE A 702 -9.40 -2.03 11.47
C PHE A 702 -10.90 -2.25 11.41
N ILE A 703 -11.33 -3.50 11.34
CA ILE A 703 -12.73 -3.86 11.33
C ILE A 703 -13.15 -4.08 12.78
N LEU A 704 -13.98 -3.19 13.33
CA LEU A 704 -14.77 -3.44 14.55
C LEU A 704 -15.83 -4.56 14.32
N LEU A 705 -15.52 -5.58 13.53
CA LEU A 705 -16.35 -6.77 13.33
C LEU A 705 -15.63 -7.97 13.95
N PRO A 706 -16.23 -8.64 14.95
CA PRO A 706 -15.62 -9.77 15.68
C PRO A 706 -15.36 -11.04 14.85
N SER A 707 -15.69 -11.06 13.56
CA SER A 707 -15.60 -12.25 12.71
C SER A 707 -14.40 -12.15 11.78
N GLY A 708 -13.39 -13.00 12.00
CA GLY A 708 -12.16 -13.13 11.19
C GLY A 708 -12.38 -13.62 9.76
N SER A 709 -13.25 -12.95 9.00
CA SER A 709 -13.42 -13.14 7.56
C SER A 709 -12.40 -12.25 6.84
N TYR A 710 -11.42 -12.89 6.23
CA TYR A 710 -10.22 -12.33 5.60
C TYR A 710 -10.47 -11.54 4.29
N GLY A 711 -11.41 -10.59 4.28
CA GLY A 711 -11.70 -9.76 3.11
C GLY A 711 -11.88 -8.29 3.47
N PRO A 712 -11.40 -7.34 2.62
CA PRO A 712 -11.73 -5.93 2.79
C PRO A 712 -13.26 -5.78 2.76
N ASP A 713 -13.84 -5.09 3.75
CA ASP A 713 -15.28 -4.80 3.81
C ASP A 713 -15.75 -4.31 2.44
N PRO A 714 -16.74 -4.97 1.80
CA PRO A 714 -17.28 -4.53 0.50
C PRO A 714 -17.65 -3.04 0.49
N ALA A 715 -18.08 -2.51 1.64
CA ALA A 715 -18.39 -1.10 1.79
C ALA A 715 -17.22 -0.17 1.47
N TYR A 716 -15.99 -0.55 1.83
CA TYR A 716 -14.80 0.25 1.51
C TYR A 716 -14.45 0.21 0.04
N HIS A 717 -14.66 -0.94 -0.60
CA HIS A 717 -14.46 -1.07 -2.04
C HIS A 717 -15.42 -0.16 -2.79
N ASP A 718 -16.71 -0.23 -2.43
CA ASP A 718 -17.77 0.58 -3.01
C ASP A 718 -17.51 2.07 -2.82
N MET A 719 -17.19 2.51 -1.60
CA MET A 719 -16.86 3.91 -1.31
C MET A 719 -15.65 4.41 -2.11
N SER A 720 -14.58 3.60 -2.19
CA SER A 720 -13.39 3.96 -2.99
C SER A 720 -13.72 4.05 -4.47
N LYS A 721 -14.57 3.15 -4.98
CA LYS A 721 -15.03 3.14 -6.36
C LYS A 721 -15.89 4.38 -6.64
N ASP A 722 -16.89 4.66 -5.81
CA ASP A 722 -17.77 5.82 -5.91
C ASP A 722 -16.97 7.13 -5.90
N TRP A 723 -15.94 7.21 -5.05
CA TRP A 723 -15.05 8.36 -5.01
C TRP A 723 -14.23 8.52 -6.31
N GLN A 724 -13.69 7.43 -6.85
CA GLN A 724 -12.99 7.44 -8.13
C GLN A 724 -13.91 7.85 -9.28
N GLU A 725 -15.11 7.27 -9.36
CA GLU A 725 -16.12 7.60 -10.38
C GLU A 725 -16.57 9.05 -10.28
N PHE A 726 -16.83 9.55 -9.05
CA PHE A 726 -17.17 10.96 -8.81
C PHE A 726 -16.07 11.89 -9.36
N ARG A 727 -14.81 11.63 -9.00
CA ARG A 727 -13.68 12.42 -9.49
C ARG A 727 -13.54 12.36 -11.00
N GLN A 728 -13.59 11.17 -11.58
CA GLN A 728 -13.53 11.00 -13.04
C GLN A 728 -14.65 11.79 -13.73
N LYS A 729 -15.86 11.78 -13.18
CA LYS A 729 -17.00 12.55 -13.70
C LYS A 729 -16.78 14.05 -13.57
N GLN A 730 -16.38 14.55 -12.40
CA GLN A 730 -16.06 15.96 -12.20
C GLN A 730 -14.98 16.43 -13.17
N TYR A 731 -13.93 15.62 -13.35
CA TYR A 731 -12.85 15.91 -14.26
C TYR A 731 -13.30 15.94 -15.72
N LYS A 732 -14.05 14.91 -16.17
CA LYS A 732 -14.62 14.88 -17.52
C LYS A 732 -15.51 16.10 -17.77
N SER A 733 -16.38 16.45 -16.83
CA SER A 733 -17.23 17.63 -16.92
C SER A 733 -16.42 18.93 -16.99
N PHE A 734 -15.34 19.04 -16.22
CA PHE A 734 -14.41 20.17 -16.28
C PHE A 734 -13.74 20.29 -17.65
N LEU A 735 -13.24 19.18 -18.21
CA LEU A 735 -12.64 19.18 -19.56
C LEU A 735 -13.66 19.50 -20.65
N PHE A 736 -14.86 18.92 -20.59
CA PHE A 736 -15.93 19.21 -21.54
C PHE A 736 -16.39 20.66 -21.47
N ALA A 737 -16.33 21.29 -20.30
CA ALA A 737 -16.64 22.72 -20.17
C ALA A 737 -15.53 23.61 -20.76
N LEU A 738 -14.30 23.11 -20.87
CA LEU A 738 -13.17 23.79 -21.52
C LEU A 738 -13.18 23.62 -23.05
N ASP A 739 -13.74 22.50 -23.54
CA ASP A 739 -13.81 22.09 -24.95
C ASP A 739 -14.37 23.14 -25.94
N PRO A 740 -15.40 23.96 -25.63
CA PRO A 740 -15.89 24.97 -26.56
C PRO A 740 -14.84 26.02 -26.97
N ALA A 741 -13.74 26.14 -26.20
CA ALA A 741 -12.62 27.02 -26.49
C ALA A 741 -11.44 26.32 -27.20
N VAL A 742 -11.44 24.99 -27.34
CA VAL A 742 -10.31 24.20 -27.85
C VAL A 742 -10.72 23.47 -29.14
N ARG A 743 -10.12 23.83 -30.30
CA ARG A 743 -10.46 23.19 -31.59
C ARG A 743 -10.03 21.71 -31.70
N THR A 744 -9.08 21.27 -30.89
CA THR A 744 -8.54 19.89 -30.91
C THR A 744 -7.97 19.54 -29.54
N LEU A 745 -8.77 18.89 -28.68
CA LEU A 745 -8.29 18.42 -27.37
C LEU A 745 -7.68 17.01 -27.52
N THR A 746 -6.36 16.91 -27.60
CA THR A 746 -5.66 15.63 -27.46
C THR A 746 -5.26 15.45 -26.00
N CYS A 747 -5.95 14.55 -25.30
CA CYS A 747 -5.58 14.11 -23.95
C CYS A 747 -4.77 12.81 -24.09
N PRO A 748 -3.43 12.85 -24.00
CA PRO A 748 -2.66 11.63 -23.90
C PRO A 748 -2.93 11.02 -22.51
N CYS A 749 -3.75 9.98 -22.44
CA CYS A 749 -3.88 9.18 -21.22
C CYS A 749 -2.55 8.47 -20.93
N TYR A 750 -1.88 8.86 -19.84
CA TYR A 750 -0.65 8.24 -19.36
C TYR A 750 -0.95 6.82 -18.84
N SER A 751 -0.69 5.80 -19.65
CA SER A 751 -0.33 4.46 -19.14
C SER A 751 1.20 4.37 -19.07
N ASN A 752 1.74 3.74 -18.02
CA ASN A 752 3.17 3.78 -17.70
C ASN A 752 4.00 3.30 -18.90
N LEU A 753 4.94 4.14 -19.35
CA LEU A 753 6.11 3.85 -20.19
C LEU A 753 5.91 3.16 -21.56
N GLY A 754 4.72 2.65 -21.89
CA GLY A 754 4.45 2.02 -23.19
C GLY A 754 3.97 3.00 -24.27
N TYR A 755 3.29 4.09 -23.89
CA TYR A 755 2.61 4.97 -24.85
C TYR A 755 3.42 6.16 -25.37
N GLN A 756 4.51 6.55 -24.71
CA GLN A 756 5.38 7.64 -25.21
C GLN A 756 6.04 7.25 -26.54
N GLY A 757 6.36 5.96 -26.72
CA GLY A 757 6.78 5.40 -28.01
C GLY A 757 5.65 5.33 -29.05
N PHE A 758 4.38 5.28 -28.62
CA PHE A 758 3.22 5.21 -29.52
C PHE A 758 2.98 6.54 -30.25
N LEU A 759 3.07 7.69 -29.56
CA LEU A 759 2.81 9.03 -30.13
C LEU A 759 4.03 9.71 -30.80
N GLY A 760 5.22 9.11 -30.70
CA GLY A 760 6.46 9.77 -31.13
C GLY A 760 6.75 11.09 -30.42
N LEU A 761 6.24 11.27 -29.19
CA LEU A 761 6.41 12.46 -28.37
C LEU A 761 7.54 12.26 -27.37
N TRP A 762 8.53 13.15 -27.41
CA TRP A 762 9.74 13.09 -26.59
C TRP A 762 9.76 14.25 -25.60
N THR A 763 9.83 13.96 -24.30
CA THR A 763 9.88 14.98 -23.23
C THR A 763 11.29 15.16 -22.68
N LEU A 764 11.78 16.40 -22.62
CA LEU A 764 13.07 16.75 -22.02
C LEU A 764 12.89 17.79 -20.89
N PRO A 765 13.36 17.52 -19.65
CA PRO A 765 13.43 18.54 -18.61
C PRO A 765 14.63 19.47 -18.87
N THR A 766 14.40 20.79 -18.83
CA THR A 766 15.40 21.83 -19.13
C THR A 766 16.16 22.33 -17.89
N SER A 767 16.13 21.62 -16.76
CA SER A 767 16.86 22.04 -15.54
C SER A 767 17.48 20.87 -14.76
N LYS A 768 18.60 21.19 -14.10
CA LYS A 768 19.60 20.36 -13.41
C LYS A 768 19.07 19.06 -12.77
N GLY A 769 19.70 17.94 -13.15
CA GLY A 769 19.57 16.65 -12.46
C GLY A 769 18.82 15.58 -13.28
N LEU A 770 19.43 15.11 -14.37
CA LEU A 770 18.96 13.89 -15.04
C LEU A 770 19.44 12.66 -14.25
N PRO A 771 18.57 11.70 -13.90
CA PRO A 771 18.99 10.43 -13.33
C PRO A 771 19.96 9.72 -14.28
N GLY A 772 21.22 9.56 -13.86
CA GLY A 772 22.28 8.94 -14.66
C GLY A 772 23.19 9.90 -15.43
N PHE A 773 23.02 11.22 -15.28
CA PHE A 773 23.99 12.21 -15.77
C PHE A 773 24.86 12.66 -14.59
N ASP A 774 26.14 12.29 -14.62
CA ASP A 774 27.10 12.53 -13.52
C ASP A 774 27.71 13.95 -13.51
N GLY A 775 27.27 14.82 -14.43
CA GLY A 775 27.69 16.22 -14.51
C GLY A 775 29.01 16.46 -15.25
N ASN A 776 29.67 15.42 -15.76
CA ASN A 776 30.99 15.52 -16.39
C ASN A 776 31.00 15.34 -17.92
N GLY A 777 29.83 15.22 -18.57
CA GLY A 777 29.69 15.08 -20.02
C GLY A 777 29.05 16.29 -20.73
N ASP A 778 29.15 16.35 -22.05
CA ASP A 778 28.40 17.29 -22.89
C ASP A 778 26.89 16.96 -22.80
N PRO A 779 26.06 17.85 -22.24
CA PRO A 779 24.61 17.64 -22.13
C PRO A 779 23.98 17.39 -23.50
N GLU A 780 24.44 18.06 -24.56
CA GLU A 780 23.89 17.94 -25.90
C GLU A 780 24.12 16.53 -26.48
N ALA A 781 25.34 16.00 -26.34
CA ALA A 781 25.67 14.64 -26.73
C ALA A 781 24.89 13.57 -25.95
N PHE A 782 24.71 13.75 -24.63
CA PHE A 782 23.91 12.83 -23.81
C PHE A 782 22.43 12.81 -24.23
N LEU A 783 21.87 13.99 -24.50
CA LEU A 783 20.50 14.16 -24.97
C LEU A 783 20.27 13.45 -26.32
N LEU A 784 21.18 13.64 -27.28
CA LEU A 784 21.17 12.94 -28.57
C LEU A 784 21.26 11.42 -28.42
N ALA A 785 22.06 10.92 -27.47
CA ALA A 785 22.22 9.49 -27.21
C ALA A 785 20.95 8.84 -26.64
N GLN A 786 20.26 9.50 -25.69
CA GLN A 786 19.01 8.99 -25.12
C GLN A 786 17.87 8.95 -26.14
N ALA A 787 17.71 10.02 -26.92
CA ALA A 787 16.72 10.08 -28.00
C ALA A 787 16.92 8.93 -29.00
N ARG A 788 18.17 8.64 -29.39
CA ARG A 788 18.53 7.52 -30.30
C ARG A 788 18.24 6.13 -29.72
N ARG A 789 18.45 5.92 -28.41
CA ARG A 789 18.30 4.60 -27.77
C ARG A 789 16.85 4.14 -27.72
N GLN A 790 15.94 5.08 -27.49
CA GLN A 790 14.52 4.80 -27.29
C GLN A 790 13.73 4.68 -28.61
N SER A 791 14.27 5.13 -29.75
CA SER A 791 13.60 5.02 -31.06
C SER A 791 13.54 3.59 -31.63
N ARG A 792 14.17 2.59 -30.98
CA ARG A 792 14.24 1.20 -31.44
C ARG A 792 12.97 0.37 -31.20
N VAL A 793 11.98 0.89 -30.48
CA VAL A 793 10.75 0.17 -30.10
C VAL A 793 9.53 1.01 -30.48
N ALA A 794 8.86 0.73 -31.61
CA ALA A 794 7.56 1.35 -31.92
C ALA A 794 6.74 0.59 -32.98
N LEU A 795 5.46 0.36 -32.64
CA LEU A 795 4.35 -0.09 -33.50
C LEU A 795 3.52 1.12 -33.97
N ARG A 796 2.79 0.98 -35.09
CA ARG A 796 2.03 2.05 -35.80
C ARG A 796 0.93 2.71 -34.95
N GLN A 797 0.66 3.99 -35.23
CA GLN A 797 -0.43 4.76 -34.64
C GLN A 797 -1.56 5.13 -35.61
N PHE A 798 -2.80 5.18 -35.11
CA PHE A 798 -3.98 5.72 -35.79
C PHE A 798 -4.71 6.74 -34.89
N THR A 799 -5.06 7.89 -35.45
CA THR A 799 -5.84 8.95 -34.80
C THR A 799 -7.34 8.74 -35.09
N LEU A 800 -8.19 8.61 -34.07
CA LEU A 800 -9.64 8.60 -34.23
C LEU A 800 -10.19 10.03 -34.10
N TRP A 801 -10.89 10.52 -35.13
CA TRP A 801 -11.59 11.81 -35.10
C TRP A 801 -12.95 11.69 -34.40
N PRO A 802 -13.43 12.72 -33.64
CA PRO A 802 -14.70 12.64 -32.92
C PRO A 802 -15.97 12.83 -33.77
N THR A 803 -15.87 12.95 -35.11
CA THR A 803 -17.04 13.28 -35.96
C THR A 803 -17.35 12.30 -37.08
N ALA A 804 -16.64 11.17 -37.16
CA ALA A 804 -16.98 10.16 -38.17
C ALA A 804 -18.24 9.39 -37.76
N LYS A 805 -19.23 9.31 -38.65
CA LYS A 805 -20.40 8.46 -38.45
C LYS A 805 -19.94 7.01 -38.31
N ARG A 806 -20.66 6.20 -37.53
CA ARG A 806 -20.39 4.75 -37.34
C ARG A 806 -20.11 4.03 -38.67
N GLU A 807 -20.83 4.41 -39.72
CA GLU A 807 -20.68 3.88 -41.08
C GLU A 807 -19.29 4.14 -41.69
N ASP A 808 -18.71 5.31 -41.45
CA ASP A 808 -17.40 5.69 -41.99
C ASP A 808 -16.26 4.92 -41.32
N PHE A 809 -16.38 4.67 -40.00
CA PHE A 809 -15.44 3.86 -39.24
C PHE A 809 -15.48 2.38 -39.66
N VAL A 810 -16.69 1.84 -39.86
CA VAL A 810 -16.88 0.45 -40.35
C VAL A 810 -16.37 0.30 -41.79
N ALA A 811 -16.69 1.25 -42.68
CA ALA A 811 -16.19 1.25 -44.07
C ALA A 811 -14.66 1.42 -44.15
N TRP A 812 -14.05 2.10 -43.18
CA TRP A 812 -12.60 2.19 -43.07
C TRP A 812 -11.96 0.87 -42.63
N LEU A 813 -12.50 0.21 -41.60
CA LEU A 813 -12.01 -1.10 -41.12
C LEU A 813 -12.12 -2.19 -42.21
N GLN A 814 -13.21 -2.20 -42.97
CA GLN A 814 -13.39 -3.13 -44.10
C GLN A 814 -12.32 -2.93 -45.19
N ARG A 815 -11.95 -1.67 -45.48
CA ARG A 815 -10.88 -1.35 -46.44
C ARG A 815 -9.50 -1.76 -45.94
N ALA A 816 -9.22 -1.55 -44.65
CA ALA A 816 -7.96 -1.96 -44.03
C ALA A 816 -7.77 -3.49 -44.09
N ALA A 817 -8.81 -4.26 -43.77
CA ALA A 817 -8.79 -5.73 -43.81
C ALA A 817 -8.56 -6.31 -45.21
N THR A 818 -9.01 -5.63 -46.27
CA THR A 818 -8.78 -6.07 -47.66
C THR A 818 -7.41 -5.69 -48.24
N SER A 819 -6.72 -4.73 -47.64
CA SER A 819 -5.48 -4.17 -48.19
C SER A 819 -4.20 -4.96 -47.85
N ASP A 820 -4.29 -5.97 -46.98
CA ASP A 820 -3.12 -6.63 -46.38
C ASP A 820 -2.86 -8.04 -46.92
N THR A 821 -2.93 -8.21 -48.25
CA THR A 821 -2.60 -9.48 -48.92
C THR A 821 -1.14 -9.56 -49.41
N LYS A 822 -0.28 -8.58 -49.12
CA LYS A 822 1.11 -8.55 -49.62
C LYS A 822 2.24 -8.45 -48.58
N ALA A 823 1.95 -8.48 -47.28
CA ALA A 823 2.98 -8.60 -46.26
C ALA A 823 3.12 -10.07 -45.79
N LYS A 824 4.32 -10.65 -45.99
CA LYS A 824 4.64 -12.02 -45.57
C LYS A 824 4.62 -12.17 -44.05
N GLN A 825 3.99 -13.26 -43.61
CA GLN A 825 4.15 -14.01 -42.36
C GLN A 825 5.16 -13.45 -41.33
N GLY A 826 4.63 -12.67 -40.39
CA GLY A 826 5.16 -12.42 -39.05
C GLY A 826 3.94 -12.27 -38.13
N ALA A 827 3.92 -12.95 -36.99
CA ALA A 827 2.74 -13.19 -36.17
C ALA A 827 2.30 -11.98 -35.32
N ASP A 828 1.99 -10.86 -35.97
CA ASP A 828 1.48 -9.66 -35.29
C ASP A 828 -0.03 -9.54 -35.52
N GLY A 829 -0.82 -10.04 -34.55
CA GLY A 829 -2.26 -9.83 -34.50
C GLY A 829 -2.60 -8.37 -34.20
N ILE A 830 -3.75 -7.88 -34.69
CA ILE A 830 -4.29 -6.57 -34.34
C ILE A 830 -4.98 -6.68 -32.98
N VAL A 831 -4.52 -5.93 -31.98
CA VAL A 831 -5.17 -5.80 -30.67
C VAL A 831 -6.00 -4.51 -30.65
N VAL A 832 -7.30 -4.61 -30.38
CA VAL A 832 -8.21 -3.47 -30.23
C VAL A 832 -8.76 -3.46 -28.81
N ASP A 833 -8.42 -2.44 -28.03
CA ASP A 833 -8.95 -2.24 -26.67
C ASP A 833 -10.30 -1.50 -26.73
N LEU A 834 -11.37 -2.17 -26.29
CA LEU A 834 -12.75 -1.68 -26.29
C LEU A 834 -13.24 -1.22 -24.91
N SER A 835 -12.35 -1.03 -23.93
CA SER A 835 -12.67 -0.71 -22.53
C SER A 835 -13.44 0.60 -22.30
N LEU A 836 -13.77 1.36 -23.34
CA LEU A 836 -14.46 2.66 -23.26
C LEU A 836 -15.90 2.68 -23.83
N GLN A 837 -16.49 1.53 -24.17
CA GLN A 837 -17.88 1.46 -24.71
C GLN A 837 -18.79 0.57 -23.83
N PRO A 838 -20.10 0.85 -23.72
CA PRO A 838 -21.04 -0.04 -23.04
C PRO A 838 -21.04 -1.44 -23.68
N LEU A 839 -20.96 -2.49 -22.85
CA LEU A 839 -20.90 -3.91 -23.28
C LEU A 839 -22.01 -4.33 -24.26
N THR A 840 -23.16 -3.65 -24.25
CA THR A 840 -24.26 -3.89 -25.19
C THR A 840 -23.90 -3.56 -26.64
N GLU A 841 -22.92 -2.70 -26.89
CA GLU A 841 -22.48 -2.31 -28.24
C GLU A 841 -21.36 -3.20 -28.79
N ALA A 842 -20.64 -3.93 -27.91
CA ALA A 842 -19.56 -4.85 -28.29
C ALA A 842 -20.07 -6.13 -28.98
N SER A 843 -21.32 -6.53 -28.72
CA SER A 843 -21.91 -7.76 -29.29
C SER A 843 -22.09 -7.70 -30.81
N GLY A 844 -22.54 -6.55 -31.34
CA GLY A 844 -22.66 -6.34 -32.79
C GLY A 844 -21.32 -6.26 -33.52
N PHE A 845 -20.27 -5.80 -32.83
CA PHE A 845 -18.90 -5.75 -33.33
C PHE A 845 -18.27 -7.15 -33.44
N LEU A 846 -18.44 -8.00 -32.42
CA LEU A 846 -17.96 -9.38 -32.43
C LEU A 846 -18.65 -10.25 -33.49
N ALA A 847 -19.95 -10.04 -33.71
CA ALA A 847 -20.69 -10.73 -34.77
C ALA A 847 -20.15 -10.42 -36.18
N ALA A 848 -19.79 -9.16 -36.45
CA ALA A 848 -19.22 -8.74 -37.73
C ALA A 848 -17.82 -9.33 -37.98
N LEU A 849 -16.96 -9.39 -36.94
CA LEU A 849 -15.61 -9.96 -37.05
C LEU A 849 -15.64 -11.49 -37.24
N SER A 850 -16.54 -12.21 -36.56
CA SER A 850 -16.66 -13.67 -36.67
C SER A 850 -17.10 -14.17 -38.06
N SER A 851 -17.69 -13.29 -38.88
CA SER A 851 -18.14 -13.61 -40.24
C SER A 851 -17.01 -13.63 -41.28
N ASN A 852 -15.81 -13.15 -40.93
CA ASN A 852 -14.68 -13.03 -41.84
C ASN A 852 -13.61 -14.09 -41.53
N LYS A 853 -13.58 -15.18 -42.31
CA LYS A 853 -12.81 -16.42 -42.03
C LYS A 853 -11.27 -16.31 -42.09
N ALA A 854 -10.70 -15.12 -42.38
CA ALA A 854 -9.30 -15.00 -42.78
C ALA A 854 -8.33 -14.46 -41.72
N THR A 855 -8.77 -14.17 -40.49
CA THR A 855 -7.89 -13.57 -39.48
C THR A 855 -8.22 -14.08 -38.07
N PRO A 856 -7.26 -14.63 -37.31
CA PRO A 856 -7.48 -14.91 -35.90
C PRO A 856 -7.57 -13.59 -35.13
N VAL A 857 -8.71 -13.33 -34.51
CA VAL A 857 -8.95 -12.19 -33.61
C VAL A 857 -8.70 -12.67 -32.18
N ARG A 858 -7.96 -11.90 -31.37
CA ARG A 858 -7.76 -12.16 -29.94
C ARG A 858 -8.39 -11.06 -29.11
#